data_AF-A0A962CWK4-F1
#
_entry.id   AF-A0A962CWK4-F1
#
_cell.length_a   1.000
_cell.length_b   1.000
_cell.length_c   1.000
_cell.angle_alpha   90.00
_cell.angle_beta   90.00
_cell.angle_gamma   90.00
#
_symmetry.space_group_name_H-M   'P 1'
#
loop_
_entity.id
_entity.type
_entity.pdbx_description
1 polymer ?
#
loop_
_entity_poly.entity_id
_entity_poly.type
_entity_poly.pdbx_seq_one_letter_code
_entity_poly.pdbx_strand_id
1 'polypeptide(L)'
;MNKFFRQIITVLVVIINLPTTTQASFHLWDISEIYSNADGTVQYIELETTFANQGLLSGHSISANSDGNIVTYNITTDVSSDTADKKLLLATAALSAQPGGVTPDYVLPDQFFNPNATSINIDFAGVDTVTFTAGNLPTEPFLAIDHNLNAVLNSPTNFAGDVGALSDLIYLGDFEQCELAYPDLDGDQYGDMNDFGTAMCTLQVDYVYNNLDCNDFDLNINPNASDDPDDNRVDSNCDGIDGDIDKAIFASTTGSSQGLGTMTDPIDTLNNAITLAILNNKPHVYAATGIFNEMVVLADGISLYGGYEQSNAWYRNMTLTGILSNGVIADQRVGVNGENITSATTIDFFEILTTNASIPGASNYGLRCINCDGLTISNNTITSGDASNGATGQPGQTGSNGINGNTGTNGCQGTNCGFGGAERSSPIGEFGGRGGDGGYDSGSGQNGSFGSGGATVGFGASGSSCFGGGNNGSPGGAGASGSDGSAGDDATGFTIINDFWVGNTGDTGTNGTNGKGGSGGGGGGGGDNAGGVCNSDKGGGGGSGGSGGGGGTGGLGGQAGGSTFSIFLVNSINAILQNNQLAVGLAGIGGNGGLGGNGGSGSSGGPGGAGNDDAGAGGAGGTGGEGGVGGDGGKGADGIALTIFIW
;
A
#
# COMPACT_ATOMS: atom_id res chain seq x y z
N MET A 1 -80.66 -31.94 9.09
CA MET A 1 -80.57 -33.23 8.36
C MET A 1 -79.56 -33.08 7.24
N ASN A 2 -78.73 -34.09 7.10
CA ASN A 2 -77.47 -34.15 6.35
C ASN A 2 -77.48 -33.66 4.89
N LYS A 3 -76.40 -32.91 4.57
CA LYS A 3 -75.41 -33.17 3.50
C LYS A 3 -75.88 -33.27 2.03
N PHE A 4 -75.34 -32.30 1.26
CA PHE A 4 -74.42 -32.50 0.12
C PHE A 4 -74.92 -32.75 -1.32
N PHE A 5 -74.09 -32.20 -2.21
CA PHE A 5 -73.85 -32.49 -3.64
C PHE A 5 -74.89 -31.96 -4.63
N ARG A 6 -74.56 -31.37 -5.78
CA ARG A 6 -73.41 -30.64 -6.38
C ARG A 6 -73.84 -30.49 -7.84
N GLN A 7 -73.62 -29.32 -8.45
CA GLN A 7 -73.33 -29.13 -9.90
C GLN A 7 -74.49 -29.48 -10.89
N ILE A 8 -74.78 -28.77 -12.00
CA ILE A 8 -74.11 -27.73 -12.79
C ILE A 8 -75.05 -27.31 -13.96
N ILE A 9 -75.00 -26.02 -14.36
CA ILE A 9 -75.13 -25.41 -15.72
C ILE A 9 -76.54 -25.27 -16.38
N THR A 10 -77.12 -24.04 -16.50
CA THR A 10 -77.00 -22.92 -17.51
C THR A 10 -78.11 -23.05 -18.60
N VAL A 11 -78.96 -22.06 -18.97
CA VAL A 11 -78.72 -20.90 -19.87
C VAL A 11 -80.01 -20.04 -20.03
N LEU A 12 -79.89 -18.73 -19.76
CA LEU A 12 -80.36 -17.50 -20.48
C LEU A 12 -81.86 -17.22 -20.78
N VAL A 13 -82.37 -16.09 -20.26
CA VAL A 13 -83.13 -15.05 -21.00
C VAL A 13 -82.84 -13.65 -20.39
N VAL A 14 -82.58 -12.70 -21.29
CA VAL A 14 -82.19 -11.30 -21.13
C VAL A 14 -83.38 -10.40 -20.73
N ILE A 15 -83.19 -9.51 -19.76
CA ILE A 15 -83.98 -8.27 -19.60
C ILE A 15 -83.01 -7.08 -19.62
N ILE A 16 -83.44 -6.06 -20.37
CA ILE A 16 -82.78 -4.84 -20.79
C ILE A 16 -82.36 -3.97 -19.60
N ASN A 17 -81.06 -3.71 -19.44
CA ASN A 17 -80.54 -2.56 -18.69
C ASN A 17 -79.95 -1.58 -19.71
N LEU A 18 -80.69 -0.51 -20.01
CA LEU A 18 -80.13 0.66 -20.68
C LEU A 18 -79.14 1.31 -19.69
N PRO A 19 -77.86 1.54 -20.04
CA PRO A 19 -76.99 2.35 -19.22
C PRO A 19 -77.52 3.79 -19.23
N THR A 20 -77.85 4.31 -18.05
CA THR A 20 -77.96 5.76 -17.86
C THR A 20 -76.59 6.35 -18.16
N THR A 21 -76.49 7.20 -19.17
CA THR A 21 -75.35 8.11 -19.28
C THR A 21 -75.44 9.06 -18.08
N THR A 22 -74.73 8.76 -17.00
CA THR A 22 -74.53 9.71 -15.91
C THR A 22 -73.73 10.87 -16.49
N GLN A 23 -74.38 12.02 -16.67
CA GLN A 23 -73.69 13.26 -16.97
C GLN A 23 -72.95 13.68 -15.70
N ALA A 24 -71.62 13.80 -15.77
CA ALA A 24 -70.86 14.42 -14.71
C ALA A 24 -71.29 15.91 -14.58
N SER A 25 -71.45 16.38 -13.34
CA SER A 25 -71.81 17.76 -12.96
C SER A 25 -70.71 18.32 -12.05
N PHE A 26 -70.88 19.55 -11.54
CA PHE A 26 -70.01 20.18 -10.54
C PHE A 26 -70.75 21.05 -9.50
N HIS A 27 -72.06 21.26 -9.65
CA HIS A 27 -72.80 22.29 -8.90
C HIS A 27 -73.18 21.90 -7.46
N LEU A 28 -72.67 20.80 -6.91
CA LEU A 28 -73.03 20.32 -5.57
C LEU A 28 -71.80 20.21 -4.65
N TRP A 29 -70.77 21.00 -4.94
CA TRP A 29 -69.62 21.19 -4.05
C TRP A 29 -69.87 22.41 -3.19
N ASP A 30 -69.78 22.23 -1.88
CA ASP A 30 -69.91 23.29 -0.88
C ASP A 30 -68.55 23.55 -0.25
N ILE A 31 -68.22 24.81 0.04
CA ILE A 31 -66.99 25.18 0.75
C ILE A 31 -67.14 24.75 2.20
N SER A 32 -66.36 23.75 2.63
CA SER A 32 -66.45 23.15 3.97
C SER A 32 -65.50 23.80 4.97
N GLU A 33 -64.31 24.18 4.54
CA GLU A 33 -63.25 24.64 5.44
C GLU A 33 -62.31 25.65 4.76
N ILE A 34 -61.93 26.72 5.47
CA ILE A 34 -61.03 27.76 4.97
C ILE A 34 -59.97 28.10 6.02
N TYR A 35 -58.72 28.18 5.60
CA TYR A 35 -57.58 28.51 6.46
C TYR A 35 -56.61 29.47 5.79
N SER A 36 -56.00 30.34 6.60
CA SER A 36 -54.78 31.06 6.24
C SER A 36 -53.94 31.29 7.49
N ASN A 37 -52.63 31.16 7.37
CA ASN A 37 -51.71 31.75 8.35
C ASN A 37 -51.66 33.28 8.21
N ALA A 38 -51.06 33.96 9.19
CA ALA A 38 -51.11 35.43 9.30
C ALA A 38 -50.49 36.19 8.12
N ASP A 39 -49.50 35.60 7.44
CA ASP A 39 -48.84 36.20 6.28
C ASP A 39 -49.41 35.70 4.93
N GLY A 40 -50.35 34.74 4.96
CA GLY A 40 -51.02 34.13 3.81
C GLY A 40 -50.13 33.30 2.89
N THR A 41 -48.97 32.85 3.39
CA THR A 41 -48.10 31.90 2.68
C THR A 41 -48.66 30.48 2.71
N VAL A 42 -49.36 30.09 3.78
CA VAL A 42 -50.04 28.79 3.92
C VAL A 42 -51.54 29.04 3.96
N GLN A 43 -52.23 28.69 2.87
CA GLN A 43 -53.69 28.83 2.77
C GLN A 43 -54.30 27.60 2.15
N TYR A 44 -55.51 27.25 2.56
CA TYR A 44 -56.30 26.25 1.86
C TYR A 44 -57.80 26.56 1.92
N ILE A 45 -58.50 26.02 0.92
CA ILE A 45 -59.94 25.99 0.81
C ILE A 45 -60.31 24.54 0.50
N GLU A 46 -61.14 23.96 1.36
CA GLU A 46 -61.69 22.63 1.19
C GLU A 46 -63.12 22.73 0.66
N LEU A 47 -63.43 21.89 -0.32
CA LEU A 47 -64.79 21.67 -0.78
C LEU A 47 -65.25 20.28 -0.36
N GLU A 48 -66.53 20.11 -0.06
CA GLU A 48 -67.13 18.81 0.22
C GLU A 48 -68.37 18.57 -0.66
N THR A 49 -68.66 17.29 -0.93
CA THR A 49 -69.92 16.89 -1.53
C THR A 49 -70.38 15.54 -1.03
N THR A 50 -71.67 15.41 -0.74
CA THR A 50 -72.32 14.12 -0.42
C THR A 50 -72.89 13.43 -1.67
N PHE A 51 -72.73 14.04 -2.85
CA PHE A 51 -73.34 13.58 -4.09
C PHE A 51 -72.33 12.91 -5.03
N ALA A 52 -72.74 11.79 -5.62
CA ALA A 52 -72.01 11.15 -6.70
C ALA A 52 -72.01 11.99 -8.00
N ASN A 53 -71.07 11.70 -8.89
CA ASN A 53 -70.95 12.28 -10.25
C ASN A 53 -70.73 13.81 -10.31
N GLN A 54 -70.03 14.40 -9.33
CA GLN A 54 -69.66 15.83 -9.32
C GLN A 54 -68.23 16.12 -9.84
N GLY A 55 -67.66 15.21 -10.63
CA GLY A 55 -66.24 15.29 -11.03
C GLY A 55 -65.90 16.24 -12.19
N LEU A 56 -66.89 16.89 -12.82
CA LEU A 56 -66.68 17.76 -14.00
C LEU A 56 -66.20 19.16 -13.60
N LEU A 57 -64.98 19.25 -13.08
CA LEU A 57 -64.41 20.48 -12.52
C LEU A 57 -63.62 21.29 -13.56
N SER A 58 -63.10 20.64 -14.59
CA SER A 58 -62.31 21.27 -15.64
C SER A 58 -63.11 22.35 -16.37
N GLY A 59 -62.58 23.57 -16.39
CA GLY A 59 -63.23 24.74 -17.01
C GLY A 59 -64.01 25.61 -16.02
N HIS A 60 -64.10 25.20 -14.75
CA HIS A 60 -64.61 26.01 -13.65
C HIS A 60 -63.47 26.69 -12.89
N SER A 61 -63.81 27.63 -12.00
CA SER A 61 -62.83 28.43 -11.27
C SER A 61 -63.25 28.65 -9.84
N ILE A 62 -62.27 28.77 -8.96
CA ILE A 62 -62.44 29.36 -7.64
C ILE A 62 -61.85 30.78 -7.66
N SER A 63 -62.53 31.73 -7.02
CA SER A 63 -62.03 33.10 -6.92
C SER A 63 -62.11 33.62 -5.49
N ALA A 64 -61.15 34.47 -5.14
CA ALA A 64 -61.09 35.15 -3.87
C ALA A 64 -61.06 36.66 -4.10
N ASN A 65 -62.03 37.36 -3.53
CA ASN A 65 -62.12 38.82 -3.56
C ASN A 65 -61.78 39.38 -2.19
N SER A 66 -60.59 39.99 -2.06
CA SER A 66 -60.12 40.65 -0.85
C SER A 66 -60.16 42.17 -1.02
N ASP A 67 -61.15 42.84 -0.46
CA ASP A 67 -61.38 44.30 -0.58
C ASP A 67 -61.37 44.83 -2.03
N GLY A 68 -61.91 44.06 -2.98
CA GLY A 68 -61.94 44.42 -4.40
C GLY A 68 -60.76 43.88 -5.22
N ASN A 69 -59.75 43.27 -4.59
CA ASN A 69 -58.68 42.57 -5.30
C ASN A 69 -59.08 41.12 -5.53
N ILE A 70 -59.29 40.74 -6.79
CA ILE A 70 -59.76 39.41 -7.17
C ILE A 70 -58.60 38.56 -7.68
N VAL A 71 -58.36 37.42 -7.02
CA VAL A 71 -57.48 36.35 -7.50
C VAL A 71 -58.37 35.19 -7.98
N THR A 72 -58.09 34.64 -9.16
CA THR A 72 -58.88 33.53 -9.73
C THR A 72 -57.97 32.38 -10.10
N TYR A 73 -58.32 31.18 -9.65
CA TYR A 73 -57.69 29.93 -10.03
C TYR A 73 -58.63 29.12 -10.94
N ASN A 74 -58.14 28.76 -12.13
CA ASN A 74 -58.91 27.96 -13.09
C ASN A 74 -58.57 26.48 -12.89
N ILE A 75 -59.59 25.67 -12.65
CA ILE A 75 -59.44 24.21 -12.56
C ILE A 75 -59.35 23.64 -13.97
N THR A 76 -58.29 22.86 -14.23
CA THR A 76 -57.94 22.38 -15.58
C THR A 76 -58.09 20.87 -15.75
N THR A 77 -58.39 20.14 -14.67
CA THR A 77 -58.53 18.69 -14.68
C THR A 77 -59.75 18.26 -13.87
N ASP A 78 -60.48 17.28 -14.39
CA ASP A 78 -61.56 16.58 -13.70
C ASP A 78 -60.99 15.57 -12.69
N VAL A 79 -61.77 15.24 -11.66
CA VAL A 79 -61.45 14.12 -10.76
C VAL A 79 -62.07 12.82 -11.30
N SER A 80 -61.31 11.73 -11.23
CA SER A 80 -61.59 10.50 -12.01
C SER A 80 -62.32 9.39 -11.24
N SER A 81 -62.68 9.59 -9.98
CA SER A 81 -63.47 8.63 -9.17
C SER A 81 -64.82 9.19 -8.75
N ASP A 82 -65.65 8.34 -8.14
CA ASP A 82 -66.92 8.78 -7.55
C ASP A 82 -66.67 9.86 -6.49
N THR A 83 -67.54 10.85 -6.45
CA THR A 83 -67.45 12.05 -5.60
C THR A 83 -68.36 11.97 -4.37
N ALA A 84 -69.19 10.94 -4.23
CA ALA A 84 -70.04 10.80 -3.05
C ALA A 84 -69.20 10.75 -1.76
N ASP A 85 -69.54 11.62 -0.80
CA ASP A 85 -68.88 11.79 0.49
C ASP A 85 -67.37 12.07 0.37
N LYS A 86 -66.99 12.84 -0.66
CA LYS A 86 -65.60 13.24 -0.93
C LYS A 86 -65.36 14.71 -0.61
N LYS A 87 -64.09 15.00 -0.37
CA LYS A 87 -63.54 16.34 -0.20
C LYS A 87 -62.55 16.67 -1.33
N LEU A 88 -62.36 17.94 -1.63
CA LEU A 88 -61.36 18.46 -2.56
C LEU A 88 -60.55 19.54 -1.87
N LEU A 89 -59.23 19.43 -1.94
CA LEU A 89 -58.32 20.37 -1.30
C LEU A 89 -57.66 21.28 -2.32
N LEU A 90 -57.92 22.58 -2.22
CA LEU A 90 -57.24 23.63 -2.97
C LEU A 90 -56.35 24.42 -2.02
N ALA A 91 -55.03 24.38 -2.19
CA ALA A 91 -54.12 25.01 -1.22
C ALA A 91 -52.85 25.57 -1.86
N THR A 92 -52.18 26.50 -1.17
CA THR A 92 -50.85 26.97 -1.57
C THR A 92 -49.82 25.84 -1.49
N ALA A 93 -48.75 25.91 -2.29
CA ALA A 93 -47.72 24.88 -2.32
C ALA A 93 -47.01 24.70 -0.96
N ALA A 94 -47.00 25.73 -0.12
CA ALA A 94 -46.38 25.69 1.20
C ALA A 94 -47.10 24.76 2.18
N LEU A 95 -48.38 24.39 1.94
CA LEU A 95 -49.14 23.51 2.82
C LEU A 95 -48.48 22.12 2.95
N SER A 96 -48.07 21.51 1.83
CA SER A 96 -47.48 20.17 1.83
C SER A 96 -46.06 20.11 2.41
N ALA A 97 -45.41 21.27 2.56
CA ALA A 97 -44.09 21.37 3.18
C ALA A 97 -44.16 21.50 4.72
N GLN A 98 -45.36 21.69 5.30
CA GLN A 98 -45.53 21.76 6.75
C GLN A 98 -45.46 20.36 7.39
N PRO A 99 -44.97 20.24 8.64
CA PRO A 99 -45.15 19.02 9.42
C PRO A 99 -46.64 18.64 9.52
N GLY A 100 -47.01 17.45 9.04
CA GLY A 100 -48.40 17.00 8.95
C GLY A 100 -49.21 17.55 7.77
N GLY A 101 -48.56 18.27 6.86
CA GLY A 101 -49.16 18.79 5.63
C GLY A 101 -49.57 17.68 4.65
N VAL A 102 -50.69 17.89 3.96
CA VAL A 102 -51.20 16.99 2.93
C VAL A 102 -50.96 17.58 1.53
N THR A 103 -50.79 16.72 0.52
CA THR A 103 -50.68 17.17 -0.87
C THR A 103 -52.04 17.64 -1.39
N PRO A 104 -52.17 18.91 -1.87
CA PRO A 104 -53.43 19.44 -2.40
C PRO A 104 -53.82 18.79 -3.73
N ASP A 105 -55.12 18.69 -4.00
CA ASP A 105 -55.64 18.27 -5.31
C ASP A 105 -55.38 19.35 -6.38
N TYR A 106 -55.48 20.62 -5.97
CA TYR A 106 -55.18 21.78 -6.80
C TYR A 106 -54.29 22.77 -6.06
N VAL A 107 -53.18 23.16 -6.68
CA VAL A 107 -52.23 24.09 -6.07
C VAL A 107 -52.62 25.53 -6.42
N LEU A 108 -53.05 26.28 -5.41
CA LEU A 108 -53.34 27.71 -5.48
C LEU A 108 -52.05 28.54 -5.54
N PRO A 109 -52.07 29.74 -6.16
CA PRO A 109 -50.96 30.68 -6.02
C PRO A 109 -50.83 31.17 -4.58
N ASP A 110 -49.61 31.53 -4.17
CA ASP A 110 -49.36 32.17 -2.87
C ASP A 110 -50.22 33.42 -2.72
N GLN A 111 -50.68 33.72 -1.50
CA GLN A 111 -51.57 34.85 -1.22
C GLN A 111 -52.86 34.82 -2.07
N PHE A 112 -53.47 33.64 -2.21
CA PHE A 112 -54.72 33.48 -2.94
C PHE A 112 -55.82 34.42 -2.41
N PHE A 113 -55.86 34.65 -1.10
CA PHE A 113 -56.61 35.77 -0.50
C PHE A 113 -55.75 36.52 0.52
N ASN A 114 -56.04 37.79 0.76
CA ASN A 114 -55.35 38.57 1.78
C ASN A 114 -56.02 38.33 3.15
N PRO A 115 -55.37 37.64 4.11
CA PRO A 115 -55.98 37.34 5.41
C PRO A 115 -56.24 38.58 6.26
N ASN A 116 -55.64 39.73 5.91
CA ASN A 116 -55.79 40.99 6.63
C ASN A 116 -56.83 41.94 6.00
N ALA A 117 -57.58 41.48 5.00
CA ALA A 117 -58.60 42.30 4.34
C ALA A 117 -59.85 42.53 5.21
N THR A 118 -60.52 43.66 5.01
CA THR A 118 -61.74 44.02 5.75
C THR A 118 -62.95 43.19 5.32
N SER A 119 -62.95 42.71 4.07
CA SER A 119 -63.93 41.79 3.51
C SER A 119 -63.24 40.82 2.55
N ILE A 120 -63.44 39.53 2.78
CA ILE A 120 -62.95 38.43 1.94
C ILE A 120 -64.17 37.64 1.48
N ASN A 121 -64.30 37.42 0.18
CA ASN A 121 -65.34 36.58 -0.41
C ASN A 121 -64.68 35.50 -1.25
N ILE A 122 -64.90 34.24 -0.89
CA ILE A 122 -64.49 33.07 -1.67
C ILE A 122 -65.71 32.61 -2.46
N ASP A 123 -65.56 32.45 -3.76
CA ASP A 123 -66.60 32.01 -4.69
C ASP A 123 -66.09 30.82 -5.50
N PHE A 124 -66.72 29.67 -5.30
CA PHE A 124 -66.52 28.49 -6.13
C PHE A 124 -67.54 28.47 -7.27
N ALA A 125 -67.08 28.86 -8.47
CA ALA A 125 -67.79 28.77 -9.74
C ALA A 125 -69.21 29.38 -9.77
N GLY A 126 -69.53 30.32 -8.89
CA GLY A 126 -70.86 30.91 -8.71
C GLY A 126 -71.87 29.96 -8.08
N VAL A 127 -71.43 28.82 -7.56
CA VAL A 127 -72.25 27.75 -6.99
C VAL A 127 -72.33 27.91 -5.48
N ASP A 128 -71.19 28.07 -4.83
CA ASP A 128 -71.12 28.31 -3.39
C ASP A 128 -70.16 29.45 -3.06
N THR A 129 -70.54 30.25 -2.05
CA THR A 129 -69.81 31.45 -1.67
C THR A 129 -69.75 31.63 -0.16
N VAL A 130 -68.56 31.89 0.37
CA VAL A 130 -68.37 32.22 1.80
C VAL A 130 -67.77 33.62 1.91
N THR A 131 -68.42 34.48 2.70
CA THR A 131 -67.94 35.85 2.97
C THR A 131 -67.55 36.00 4.43
N PHE A 132 -66.33 36.44 4.69
CA PHE A 132 -65.77 36.60 6.02
C PHE A 132 -64.85 37.81 6.10
N THR A 133 -64.39 38.12 7.30
CA THR A 133 -63.45 39.21 7.58
C THR A 133 -62.17 38.65 8.18
N ALA A 134 -61.09 39.44 8.21
CA ALA A 134 -59.86 39.07 8.93
C ALA A 134 -60.12 38.61 10.38
N GLY A 135 -61.13 39.17 11.06
CA GLY A 135 -61.48 38.80 12.43
C GLY A 135 -62.20 37.46 12.57
N ASN A 136 -62.60 36.82 11.47
CA ASN A 136 -63.16 35.47 11.48
C ASN A 136 -62.09 34.39 11.35
N LEU A 137 -60.96 34.70 10.70
CA LEU A 137 -59.85 33.75 10.56
C LEU A 137 -59.21 33.51 11.93
N PRO A 138 -59.07 32.26 12.38
CA PRO A 138 -58.39 31.95 13.62
C PRO A 138 -56.94 32.40 13.58
N THR A 139 -56.44 32.89 14.72
CA THR A 139 -55.01 33.21 14.90
C THR A 139 -54.18 31.98 15.25
N GLU A 140 -54.84 30.90 15.68
CA GLU A 140 -54.21 29.64 16.05
C GLU A 140 -53.93 28.79 14.81
N PRO A 141 -52.72 28.23 14.64
CA PRO A 141 -52.32 27.55 13.41
C PRO A 141 -53.05 26.22 13.16
N PHE A 142 -53.73 25.68 14.17
CA PHE A 142 -54.51 24.43 14.13
C PHE A 142 -56.02 24.65 13.95
N LEU A 143 -56.49 25.90 13.83
CA LEU A 143 -57.91 26.19 13.61
C LEU A 143 -58.14 26.78 12.21
N ALA A 144 -59.21 26.32 11.57
CA ALA A 144 -59.78 26.89 10.35
C ALA A 144 -61.18 27.44 10.63
N ILE A 145 -61.82 28.07 9.65
CA ILE A 145 -63.26 28.36 9.71
C ILE A 145 -64.05 27.35 8.88
N ASP A 146 -65.21 26.94 9.39
CA ASP A 146 -66.21 26.24 8.58
C ASP A 146 -67.02 27.22 7.71
N HIS A 147 -67.88 26.67 6.84
CA HIS A 147 -68.81 27.45 6.02
C HIS A 147 -69.63 28.50 6.81
N ASN A 148 -69.95 28.20 8.06
CA ASN A 148 -70.78 29.01 8.94
C ASN A 148 -69.96 30.01 9.79
N LEU A 149 -68.66 30.15 9.50
CA LEU A 149 -67.70 31.01 10.18
C LEU A 149 -67.40 30.59 11.62
N ASN A 150 -67.68 29.34 12.00
CA ASN A 150 -67.25 28.80 13.27
C ASN A 150 -65.79 28.34 13.17
N ALA A 151 -65.01 28.59 14.21
CA ALA A 151 -63.68 28.01 14.31
C ALA A 151 -63.79 26.48 14.50
N VAL A 152 -63.12 25.73 13.65
CA VAL A 152 -63.05 24.25 13.67
C VAL A 152 -61.59 23.81 13.65
N LEU A 153 -61.30 22.61 14.16
CA LEU A 153 -59.98 22.01 14.03
C LEU A 153 -59.67 21.83 12.55
N ASN A 154 -58.52 22.33 12.10
CA ASN A 154 -58.15 22.19 10.72
C ASN A 154 -58.00 20.72 10.34
N SER A 155 -58.69 20.30 9.29
CA SER A 155 -58.67 18.91 8.84
C SER A 155 -58.58 18.83 7.31
N PRO A 156 -57.60 19.53 6.68
CA PRO A 156 -57.50 19.60 5.23
C PRO A 156 -57.41 18.19 4.65
N THR A 157 -58.42 17.80 3.88
CA THR A 157 -58.52 16.44 3.33
C THR A 157 -58.54 16.50 1.81
N ASN A 158 -57.59 15.82 1.16
CA ASN A 158 -57.56 15.72 -0.30
C ASN A 158 -58.58 14.69 -0.83
N PHE A 159 -58.75 14.63 -2.15
CA PHE A 159 -59.70 13.73 -2.79
C PHE A 159 -59.39 12.23 -2.59
N ALA A 160 -58.10 11.90 -2.40
CA ALA A 160 -57.66 10.56 -2.05
C ALA A 160 -58.14 10.12 -0.65
N GLY A 161 -58.47 11.10 0.22
CA GLY A 161 -58.89 10.88 1.59
C GLY A 161 -57.74 10.97 2.59
N ASP A 162 -56.56 11.43 2.16
CA ASP A 162 -55.47 11.77 3.07
C ASP A 162 -55.88 13.03 3.84
N VAL A 163 -55.82 12.95 5.16
CA VAL A 163 -56.13 14.07 6.06
C VAL A 163 -54.81 14.64 6.56
N GLY A 164 -54.55 15.91 6.24
CA GLY A 164 -53.49 16.66 6.86
C GLY A 164 -53.93 17.20 8.22
N ALA A 165 -52.95 17.45 9.09
CA ALA A 165 -53.12 18.21 10.31
C ALA A 165 -51.93 19.17 10.38
N LEU A 166 -52.17 20.49 10.38
CA LEU A 166 -51.07 21.42 10.62
C LEU A 166 -50.76 21.39 12.11
N SER A 167 -49.74 20.59 12.44
CA SER A 167 -49.17 20.32 13.76
C SER A 167 -50.16 19.95 14.88
N ASP A 168 -50.00 18.69 15.29
CA ASP A 168 -50.63 17.99 16.39
C ASP A 168 -50.53 18.77 17.72
N LEU A 169 -51.66 19.31 18.15
CA LEU A 169 -51.93 19.66 19.54
C LEU A 169 -53.36 19.15 19.80
N ILE A 170 -53.46 17.89 20.21
CA ILE A 170 -54.70 17.29 20.73
C ILE A 170 -55.19 18.17 21.90
N TYR A 171 -56.06 19.12 21.61
CA TYR A 171 -56.82 19.85 22.62
C TYR A 171 -58.09 19.05 22.95
N LEU A 172 -57.92 18.05 23.82
CA LEU A 172 -58.98 17.74 24.78
C LEU A 172 -58.86 18.80 25.87
N GLY A 173 -59.94 19.57 26.07
CA GLY A 173 -59.96 20.76 26.92
C GLY A 173 -59.25 20.63 28.27
N ASP A 174 -58.62 21.73 28.66
CA ASP A 174 -58.37 22.15 30.04
C ASP A 174 -57.33 21.37 30.88
N PHE A 175 -56.26 20.83 30.27
CA PHE A 175 -55.09 20.33 31.02
C PHE A 175 -53.78 20.95 30.52
N GLU A 176 -52.93 21.41 31.45
CA GLU A 176 -51.55 21.83 31.22
C GLU A 176 -50.81 20.75 30.39
N GLN A 177 -50.05 21.16 29.38
CA GLN A 177 -49.41 20.21 28.48
C GLN A 177 -48.17 19.62 29.15
N CYS A 178 -48.23 18.32 29.44
CA CYS A 178 -47.10 17.53 29.92
C CYS A 178 -46.30 16.95 28.74
N GLU A 179 -45.01 17.27 28.65
CA GLU A 179 -44.05 16.64 27.73
C GLU A 179 -43.30 15.51 28.47
N LEU A 180 -42.82 14.50 27.73
CA LEU A 180 -41.99 13.46 28.35
C LEU A 180 -40.63 14.06 28.72
N ALA A 181 -40.35 14.08 30.01
CA ALA A 181 -39.06 14.43 30.56
C ALA A 181 -38.41 13.19 31.17
N TYR A 182 -37.09 13.15 31.12
CA TYR A 182 -36.24 12.04 31.51
C TYR A 182 -35.36 12.50 32.65
N PRO A 183 -35.10 11.67 33.67
CA PRO A 183 -34.16 11.99 34.73
C PRO A 183 -32.82 12.42 34.13
N ASP A 184 -32.23 13.47 34.68
CA ASP A 184 -30.87 13.96 34.43
C ASP A 184 -30.13 13.85 35.77
N LEU A 185 -29.56 12.67 36.05
CA LEU A 185 -29.03 12.33 37.38
C LEU A 185 -27.60 12.83 37.59
N ASP A 186 -26.86 13.15 36.53
CA ASP A 186 -25.49 13.66 36.59
C ASP A 186 -25.35 15.17 36.25
N GLY A 187 -26.41 15.79 35.73
CA GLY A 187 -26.55 17.22 35.55
C GLY A 187 -25.94 17.76 34.26
N ASP A 188 -25.75 16.94 33.23
CA ASP A 188 -25.13 17.33 31.96
C ASP A 188 -26.13 17.87 30.91
N GLN A 189 -27.42 17.87 31.24
CA GLN A 189 -28.57 18.29 30.44
C GLN A 189 -29.08 17.26 29.41
N TYR A 190 -28.61 16.03 29.48
CA TYR A 190 -29.19 14.87 28.82
C TYR A 190 -29.78 13.92 29.86
N GLY A 191 -30.78 13.15 29.47
CA GLY A 191 -31.47 12.26 30.39
C GLY A 191 -31.48 10.82 29.92
N ASP A 192 -31.76 9.90 30.84
CA ASP A 192 -31.59 8.45 30.64
C ASP A 192 -32.33 7.93 29.39
N MET A 193 -31.55 7.44 28.41
CA MET A 193 -32.05 6.81 27.19
C MET A 193 -32.84 5.53 27.45
N ASN A 194 -32.64 4.90 28.62
CA ASN A 194 -33.35 3.69 29.02
C ASN A 194 -34.62 3.99 29.83
N ASP A 195 -34.87 5.24 30.22
CA ASP A 195 -36.10 5.63 30.92
C ASP A 195 -37.25 5.77 29.92
N PHE A 196 -38.46 5.36 30.34
CA PHE A 196 -39.66 5.44 29.49
C PHE A 196 -40.22 6.86 29.37
N GLY A 197 -39.62 7.84 30.05
CA GLY A 197 -40.07 9.20 30.16
C GLY A 197 -41.18 9.35 31.20
N THR A 198 -41.11 10.42 31.97
CA THR A 198 -42.16 10.88 32.86
C THR A 198 -42.87 12.07 32.23
N ALA A 199 -44.18 11.98 32.04
CA ALA A 199 -44.97 13.11 31.56
C ALA A 199 -44.94 14.26 32.60
N MET A 200 -44.33 15.40 32.24
CA MET A 200 -44.14 16.56 33.08
C MET A 200 -44.70 17.82 32.42
N CYS A 201 -45.62 18.49 33.12
CA CYS A 201 -46.29 19.72 32.67
C CYS A 201 -45.46 20.99 32.94
N THR A 202 -44.49 20.86 33.85
CA THR A 202 -43.43 21.83 34.10
C THR A 202 -42.17 21.02 34.35
N LEU A 203 -41.09 21.29 33.62
CA LEU A 203 -39.82 20.58 33.81
C LEU A 203 -39.36 20.72 35.26
N GLN A 204 -39.13 19.59 35.93
CA GLN A 204 -38.64 19.55 37.30
C GLN A 204 -37.12 19.67 37.32
N VAL A 205 -36.57 20.04 38.48
CA VAL A 205 -35.12 19.96 38.72
C VAL A 205 -34.71 18.48 38.58
N ASP A 206 -33.56 18.22 37.96
CA ASP A 206 -33.02 16.88 37.66
C ASP A 206 -33.80 16.12 36.57
N TYR A 207 -34.48 16.84 35.66
CA TYR A 207 -35.13 16.28 34.47
C TYR A 207 -34.85 17.13 33.24
N VAL A 208 -34.76 16.49 32.07
CA VAL A 208 -34.62 17.12 30.75
C VAL A 208 -35.47 16.46 29.69
N TYR A 209 -35.69 17.12 28.55
CA TYR A 209 -36.50 16.57 27.45
C TYR A 209 -35.72 15.70 26.47
N ASN A 210 -34.39 15.77 26.51
CA ASN A 210 -33.53 15.04 25.60
C ASN A 210 -33.04 13.74 26.26
N ASN A 211 -33.55 12.59 25.82
CA ASN A 211 -33.20 11.29 26.39
C ASN A 211 -32.05 10.58 25.68
N LEU A 212 -31.12 11.32 25.08
CA LEU A 212 -30.05 10.72 24.31
C LEU A 212 -28.82 10.35 25.15
N ASP A 213 -28.95 10.31 26.48
CA ASP A 213 -27.88 9.87 27.38
C ASP A 213 -27.87 8.35 27.55
N CYS A 214 -26.81 7.70 27.05
CA CYS A 214 -26.61 6.28 27.18
C CYS A 214 -26.13 5.83 28.58
N ASN A 215 -25.68 6.75 29.44
CA ASN A 215 -25.37 6.52 30.85
C ASN A 215 -25.57 7.78 31.73
N ASP A 216 -26.80 8.00 32.17
CA ASP A 216 -27.28 9.10 33.06
C ASP A 216 -26.61 9.18 34.45
N PHE A 217 -25.62 8.33 34.75
CA PHE A 217 -24.84 8.38 35.98
C PHE A 217 -23.43 8.96 35.79
N ASP A 218 -23.06 9.38 34.58
CA ASP A 218 -21.73 9.89 34.25
C ASP A 218 -21.78 11.09 33.29
N LEU A 219 -21.56 12.29 33.85
CA LEU A 219 -21.58 13.58 33.14
C LEU A 219 -20.63 13.71 31.92
N ASN A 220 -19.77 12.72 31.68
CA ASN A 220 -18.87 12.67 30.53
C ASN A 220 -19.38 11.75 29.41
N ILE A 221 -20.53 11.09 29.59
CA ILE A 221 -21.16 10.21 28.62
C ILE A 221 -22.47 10.86 28.20
N ASN A 222 -22.49 11.46 27.01
CA ASN A 222 -23.65 12.13 26.43
C ASN A 222 -23.36 12.50 24.97
N PRO A 223 -24.39 12.84 24.15
CA PRO A 223 -24.23 13.15 22.73
C PRO A 223 -23.21 14.24 22.34
N ASN A 224 -22.77 15.10 23.26
CA ASN A 224 -21.78 16.14 22.99
C ASN A 224 -20.38 15.79 23.50
N ALA A 225 -20.21 14.67 24.19
CA ALA A 225 -18.93 14.23 24.68
C ALA A 225 -17.96 13.96 23.51
N SER A 226 -16.67 14.11 23.77
CA SER A 226 -15.66 13.68 22.80
C SER A 226 -15.41 12.19 22.98
N ASP A 227 -15.52 11.45 21.87
CA ASP A 227 -15.27 10.02 21.86
C ASP A 227 -14.13 9.67 20.89
N ASP A 228 -12.97 9.36 21.46
CA ASP A 228 -11.84 8.78 20.73
C ASP A 228 -11.67 7.34 21.21
N PRO A 229 -11.40 6.36 20.33
CA PRO A 229 -11.40 4.96 20.71
C PRO A 229 -10.45 4.64 21.85
N ASP A 230 -10.95 3.99 22.90
CA ASP A 230 -10.19 3.77 24.14
C ASP A 230 -10.11 2.31 24.64
N ASP A 231 -9.30 2.07 25.67
CA ASP A 231 -9.05 0.73 26.21
C ASP A 231 -10.26 0.14 26.97
N ASN A 232 -11.20 0.96 27.41
CA ASN A 232 -12.42 0.56 28.11
C ASN A 232 -13.61 0.36 27.17
N ARG A 233 -13.50 0.76 25.89
CA ARG A 233 -14.54 0.63 24.86
C ARG A 233 -15.80 1.42 25.19
N VAL A 234 -15.62 2.62 25.75
CA VAL A 234 -16.74 3.46 26.21
C VAL A 234 -17.24 4.29 25.04
N ASP A 235 -18.49 4.06 24.65
CA ASP A 235 -19.26 4.97 23.79
C ASP A 235 -19.62 6.20 24.63
N SER A 236 -18.79 7.23 24.55
CA SER A 236 -18.94 8.45 25.34
C SER A 236 -19.92 9.42 24.69
N ASN A 237 -20.00 9.43 23.36
CA ASN A 237 -20.90 10.33 22.62
C ASN A 237 -22.26 9.70 22.26
N CYS A 238 -22.54 8.50 22.76
CA CYS A 238 -23.78 7.75 22.56
C CYS A 238 -24.17 7.58 21.09
N ASP A 239 -23.17 7.51 20.19
CA ASP A 239 -23.40 7.34 18.74
C ASP A 239 -23.49 5.86 18.31
N GLY A 240 -23.25 4.95 19.25
CA GLY A 240 -23.42 3.50 19.12
C GLY A 240 -22.11 2.73 18.93
N ILE A 241 -20.95 3.40 18.90
CA ILE A 241 -19.63 2.77 18.81
C ILE A 241 -18.63 3.36 19.82
N ASP A 242 -17.49 2.71 20.00
CA ASP A 242 -16.33 3.28 20.70
C ASP A 242 -15.52 4.09 19.68
N GLY A 243 -15.57 5.41 19.80
CA GLY A 243 -15.11 6.40 18.83
C GLY A 243 -16.24 7.20 18.17
N ASP A 244 -15.91 8.25 17.44
CA ASP A 244 -16.87 9.16 16.82
C ASP A 244 -17.09 8.84 15.32
N ILE A 245 -18.31 8.43 14.94
CA ILE A 245 -18.70 8.10 13.56
C ILE A 245 -18.41 9.28 12.60
N ASP A 246 -18.61 10.51 13.06
CA ASP A 246 -18.39 11.73 12.29
C ASP A 246 -16.91 12.12 12.20
N LYS A 247 -15.99 11.39 12.83
CA LYS A 247 -14.53 11.61 12.70
C LYS A 247 -13.80 10.49 11.96
N ALA A 248 -14.50 9.45 11.50
CA ALA A 248 -13.83 8.27 10.96
C ALA A 248 -14.18 7.95 9.50
N ILE A 249 -13.27 7.18 8.88
CA ILE A 249 -13.52 6.39 7.67
C ILE A 249 -13.52 4.90 8.05
N PHE A 250 -14.53 4.18 7.59
CA PHE A 250 -14.74 2.77 7.90
C PHE A 250 -14.14 1.87 6.82
N ALA A 251 -13.26 0.95 7.22
CA ALA A 251 -12.57 0.01 6.35
C ALA A 251 -12.97 -1.44 6.67
N SER A 252 -13.22 -2.26 5.65
CA SER A 252 -13.57 -3.67 5.83
C SER A 252 -13.06 -4.51 4.68
N THR A 253 -12.56 -5.72 4.98
CA THR A 253 -12.10 -6.68 3.95
C THR A 253 -13.22 -7.17 3.02
N THR A 254 -14.49 -6.97 3.39
CA THR A 254 -15.67 -7.23 2.55
C THR A 254 -16.27 -5.95 1.95
N GLY A 255 -15.60 -4.82 2.12
CA GLY A 255 -15.97 -3.53 1.54
C GLY A 255 -15.78 -3.45 0.03
N SER A 256 -16.02 -2.26 -0.53
CA SER A 256 -15.87 -1.97 -1.95
C SER A 256 -14.64 -1.09 -2.20
N SER A 257 -13.93 -1.30 -3.31
CA SER A 257 -12.82 -0.44 -3.74
C SER A 257 -13.26 0.99 -4.06
N GLN A 258 -14.57 1.22 -4.21
CA GLN A 258 -15.19 2.53 -4.41
C GLN A 258 -16.15 2.88 -3.27
N GLY A 259 -16.07 2.16 -2.14
CA GLY A 259 -16.90 2.42 -0.98
C GLY A 259 -16.72 3.85 -0.48
N LEU A 260 -17.78 4.46 0.00
CA LEU A 260 -17.76 5.81 0.55
C LEU A 260 -17.01 5.91 1.89
N GLY A 261 -16.68 4.77 2.50
CA GLY A 261 -15.99 4.74 3.79
C GLY A 261 -16.93 4.97 4.96
N THR A 262 -18.21 4.62 4.81
CA THR A 262 -19.23 4.70 5.87
C THR A 262 -19.47 3.32 6.48
N MET A 263 -20.15 3.24 7.62
CA MET A 263 -20.48 1.95 8.27
C MET A 263 -21.24 0.98 7.35
N THR A 264 -22.10 1.51 6.46
CA THR A 264 -22.91 0.70 5.53
C THR A 264 -22.26 0.49 4.16
N ASP A 265 -21.26 1.29 3.80
CA ASP A 265 -20.49 1.19 2.56
C ASP A 265 -18.99 1.40 2.83
N PRO A 266 -18.35 0.46 3.56
CA PRO A 266 -16.95 0.59 3.93
C PRO A 266 -16.04 0.38 2.74
N ILE A 267 -14.85 0.99 2.80
CA ILE A 267 -13.82 0.83 1.77
C ILE A 267 -12.97 -0.43 2.03
N ASP A 268 -12.49 -1.05 0.94
CA ASP A 268 -11.93 -2.41 0.95
C ASP A 268 -10.49 -2.57 1.48
N THR A 269 -9.74 -1.48 1.63
CA THR A 269 -8.34 -1.50 2.08
C THR A 269 -8.04 -0.35 3.05
N LEU A 270 -7.04 -0.55 3.90
CA LEU A 270 -6.57 0.45 4.84
C LEU A 270 -5.90 1.62 4.12
N ASN A 271 -5.11 1.37 3.08
CA ASN A 271 -4.48 2.47 2.32
C ASN A 271 -5.52 3.35 1.59
N ASN A 272 -6.60 2.76 1.05
CA ASN A 272 -7.69 3.54 0.49
C ASN A 272 -8.45 4.31 1.59
N ALA A 273 -8.65 3.71 2.76
CA ALA A 273 -9.29 4.38 3.90
C ALA A 273 -8.48 5.59 4.39
N ILE A 274 -7.15 5.46 4.52
CA ILE A 274 -6.25 6.56 4.85
C ILE A 274 -6.36 7.67 3.81
N THR A 275 -6.38 7.31 2.51
CA THR A 275 -6.53 8.28 1.43
C THR A 275 -7.86 9.03 1.50
N LEU A 276 -8.96 8.32 1.78
CA LEU A 276 -10.27 8.94 1.98
C LEU A 276 -10.31 9.81 3.25
N ALA A 277 -9.64 9.40 4.32
CA ALA A 277 -9.59 10.16 5.56
C ALA A 277 -8.91 11.51 5.35
N ILE A 278 -7.79 11.53 4.63
CA ILE A 278 -7.11 12.76 4.20
C ILE A 278 -8.04 13.63 3.35
N LEU A 279 -8.72 13.04 2.35
CA LEU A 279 -9.58 13.79 1.43
C LEU A 279 -10.79 14.42 2.13
N ASN A 280 -11.35 13.74 3.12
CA ASN A 280 -12.54 14.16 3.86
C ASN A 280 -12.20 14.86 5.19
N ASN A 281 -10.91 15.11 5.47
CA ASN A 281 -10.43 15.73 6.70
C ASN A 281 -10.93 15.01 7.97
N LYS A 282 -10.88 13.67 7.95
CA LYS A 282 -11.24 12.80 9.06
C LYS A 282 -9.95 12.33 9.75
N PRO A 283 -9.80 12.48 11.08
CA PRO A 283 -8.58 12.06 11.78
C PRO A 283 -8.46 10.54 11.95
N HIS A 284 -9.54 9.78 11.77
CA HIS A 284 -9.56 8.36 12.16
C HIS A 284 -9.91 7.42 11.00
N VAL A 285 -9.36 6.22 11.05
CA VAL A 285 -9.76 5.05 10.27
C VAL A 285 -10.15 3.93 11.22
N TYR A 286 -11.40 3.46 11.13
CA TYR A 286 -11.91 2.33 11.90
C TYR A 286 -11.92 1.08 11.03
N ALA A 287 -11.12 0.10 11.44
CA ALA A 287 -10.86 -1.09 10.64
C ALA A 287 -11.60 -2.30 11.22
N ALA A 288 -12.47 -2.89 10.39
CA ALA A 288 -13.21 -4.06 10.76
C ALA A 288 -12.28 -5.27 11.00
N THR A 289 -12.68 -6.20 11.87
CA THR A 289 -12.00 -7.47 12.05
C THR A 289 -11.94 -8.24 10.72
N GLY A 290 -10.79 -8.86 10.44
CA GLY A 290 -10.48 -9.48 9.15
C GLY A 290 -8.98 -9.39 8.88
N ILE A 291 -8.52 -9.91 7.74
CA ILE A 291 -7.10 -9.82 7.34
C ILE A 291 -6.97 -8.97 6.08
N PHE A 292 -6.41 -7.78 6.24
CA PHE A 292 -6.01 -6.90 5.13
C PHE A 292 -4.69 -7.37 4.55
N ASN A 293 -4.71 -7.83 3.30
CA ASN A 293 -3.53 -8.41 2.63
C ASN A 293 -2.76 -7.33 1.87
N GLU A 294 -2.13 -6.41 2.61
CA GLU A 294 -1.43 -5.26 2.06
C GLU A 294 -0.26 -4.82 2.95
N MET A 295 0.62 -3.98 2.39
CA MET A 295 1.55 -3.18 3.18
C MET A 295 0.90 -1.83 3.45
N VAL A 296 0.77 -1.44 4.71
CA VAL A 296 0.08 -0.21 5.10
C VAL A 296 1.08 0.94 5.15
N VAL A 297 0.73 2.08 4.54
CA VAL A 297 1.49 3.33 4.63
C VAL A 297 0.74 4.31 5.50
N LEU A 298 1.32 4.64 6.67
CA LEU A 298 0.74 5.60 7.60
C LEU A 298 0.80 7.03 7.03
N ALA A 299 -0.17 7.85 7.38
CA ALA A 299 -0.21 9.26 7.05
C ALA A 299 -0.19 10.12 8.33
N ASP A 300 0.47 11.27 8.23
CA ASP A 300 0.57 12.21 9.34
C ASP A 300 -0.80 12.71 9.79
N GLY A 301 -1.14 12.51 11.07
CA GLY A 301 -2.40 12.95 11.68
C GLY A 301 -3.59 12.03 11.43
N ILE A 302 -3.40 10.85 10.85
CA ILE A 302 -4.47 9.87 10.59
C ILE A 302 -4.27 8.62 11.44
N SER A 303 -5.08 8.47 12.48
CA SER A 303 -5.02 7.33 13.40
C SER A 303 -5.82 6.13 12.89
N LEU A 304 -5.29 4.93 13.08
CA LEU A 304 -5.88 3.66 12.71
C LEU A 304 -6.26 2.90 13.98
N TYR A 305 -7.52 2.48 14.08
CA TYR A 305 -8.04 1.68 15.19
C TYR A 305 -8.66 0.39 14.66
N GLY A 306 -8.15 -0.74 15.14
CA GLY A 306 -8.65 -2.08 14.85
C GLY A 306 -9.72 -2.57 15.83
N GLY A 307 -10.29 -3.73 15.51
CA GLY A 307 -11.20 -4.49 16.38
C GLY A 307 -12.69 -4.26 16.17
N TYR A 308 -13.09 -3.52 15.14
CA TYR A 308 -14.50 -3.24 14.89
C TYR A 308 -15.21 -4.43 14.24
N GLU A 309 -16.36 -4.84 14.77
CA GLU A 309 -17.12 -5.97 14.23
C GLU A 309 -18.29 -5.49 13.35
N GLN A 310 -18.07 -5.45 12.02
CA GLN A 310 -19.09 -4.96 11.07
C GLN A 310 -20.44 -5.71 11.19
N SER A 311 -20.42 -7.01 11.53
CA SER A 311 -21.64 -7.81 11.73
C SER A 311 -22.44 -7.45 12.98
N ASN A 312 -21.83 -6.73 13.91
CA ASN A 312 -22.44 -6.30 15.17
C ASN A 312 -22.40 -4.78 15.29
N ALA A 313 -22.93 -4.09 14.27
CA ALA A 313 -23.04 -2.63 14.22
C ALA A 313 -21.71 -1.88 14.49
N TRP A 314 -20.58 -2.46 14.09
CA TRP A 314 -19.24 -1.92 14.35
C TRP A 314 -18.89 -1.81 15.85
N TYR A 315 -19.49 -2.64 16.69
CA TYR A 315 -19.03 -2.79 18.07
C TYR A 315 -17.53 -3.14 18.11
N ARG A 316 -16.74 -2.42 18.90
CA ARG A 316 -15.30 -2.65 19.00
C ARG A 316 -15.00 -3.79 19.98
N ASN A 317 -14.74 -4.95 19.41
CA ASN A 317 -14.54 -6.21 20.12
C ASN A 317 -13.06 -6.38 20.57
N MET A 318 -12.78 -7.41 21.37
CA MET A 318 -11.44 -7.80 21.82
C MET A 318 -10.66 -8.65 20.79
N THR A 319 -11.09 -8.66 19.53
CA THR A 319 -10.42 -9.38 18.44
C THR A 319 -9.59 -8.41 17.61
N LEU A 320 -8.29 -8.66 17.45
CA LEU A 320 -7.40 -7.79 16.67
C LEU A 320 -7.78 -7.77 15.18
N THR A 321 -7.59 -6.62 14.53
CA THR A 321 -7.66 -6.53 13.07
C THR A 321 -6.32 -6.98 12.46
N GLY A 322 -6.36 -7.93 11.52
CA GLY A 322 -5.16 -8.50 10.91
C GLY A 322 -4.64 -7.68 9.72
N ILE A 323 -3.32 -7.51 9.65
CA ILE A 323 -2.57 -7.03 8.49
C ILE A 323 -1.58 -8.14 8.11
N LEU A 324 -1.67 -8.67 6.90
CA LEU A 324 -0.70 -9.60 6.35
C LEU A 324 0.00 -8.98 5.14
N SER A 325 1.24 -8.56 5.34
CA SER A 325 2.00 -7.90 4.28
C SER A 325 2.95 -8.84 3.56
N ASN A 326 2.88 -8.78 2.23
CA ASN A 326 3.91 -9.23 1.31
C ASN A 326 4.48 -8.04 0.49
N GLY A 327 4.38 -6.82 1.02
CA GLY A 327 4.93 -5.62 0.38
C GLY A 327 6.44 -5.47 0.58
N VAL A 328 7.08 -4.73 -0.31
CA VAL A 328 8.51 -4.44 -0.26
C VAL A 328 8.81 -2.96 -0.47
N ILE A 329 9.83 -2.45 0.21
CA ILE A 329 10.42 -1.12 -0.02
C ILE A 329 11.93 -1.30 -0.15
N ALA A 330 12.52 -0.86 -1.26
CA ALA A 330 13.96 -1.01 -1.54
C ALA A 330 14.48 -2.46 -1.30
N ASP A 331 13.76 -3.44 -1.85
CA ASP A 331 14.02 -4.88 -1.71
C ASP A 331 13.89 -5.45 -0.28
N GLN A 332 13.50 -4.63 0.69
CA GLN A 332 13.23 -5.05 2.07
C GLN A 332 11.76 -5.41 2.27
N ARG A 333 11.47 -6.38 3.12
CA ARG A 333 10.09 -6.74 3.50
C ARG A 333 9.56 -5.76 4.55
N VAL A 334 8.39 -5.15 4.32
CA VAL A 334 7.80 -4.18 5.25
C VAL A 334 6.31 -4.47 5.48
N GLY A 335 5.87 -4.50 6.74
CA GLY A 335 4.48 -4.65 7.14
C GLY A 335 3.71 -3.33 7.11
N VAL A 336 4.13 -2.41 7.99
CA VAL A 336 3.62 -1.05 8.08
C VAL A 336 4.79 -0.08 7.91
N ASN A 337 4.60 0.96 7.10
CA ASN A 337 5.60 2.00 6.86
C ASN A 337 5.03 3.37 7.28
N GLY A 338 5.74 4.08 8.14
CA GLY A 338 5.46 5.49 8.44
C GLY A 338 6.67 6.37 8.13
N GLU A 339 6.42 7.56 7.58
CA GLU A 339 7.46 8.53 7.29
C GLU A 339 6.96 9.94 7.63
N ASN A 340 7.76 10.70 8.38
CA ASN A 340 7.47 12.09 8.78
C ASN A 340 6.14 12.25 9.54
N ILE A 341 5.87 11.33 10.48
CA ILE A 341 4.70 11.40 11.36
C ILE A 341 5.02 12.34 12.54
N THR A 342 4.54 13.57 12.46
CA THR A 342 4.81 14.65 13.44
C THR A 342 3.56 15.08 14.20
N SER A 343 2.39 14.95 13.58
CA SER A 343 1.08 15.12 14.19
C SER A 343 0.70 13.84 14.94
N ALA A 344 -0.09 13.97 16.01
CA ALA A 344 -0.55 12.85 16.80
C ALA A 344 -1.24 11.80 15.91
N THR A 345 -0.68 10.61 15.86
CA THR A 345 -1.09 9.51 14.99
C THR A 345 -0.97 8.22 15.76
N THR A 346 -2.05 7.45 15.84
CA THR A 346 -2.07 6.18 16.58
C THR A 346 -2.28 5.03 15.62
N ILE A 347 -1.57 3.91 15.82
CA ILE A 347 -1.96 2.61 15.29
C ILE A 347 -2.26 1.70 16.48
N ASP A 348 -3.52 1.31 16.61
CA ASP A 348 -4.04 0.60 17.78
C ASP A 348 -4.80 -0.67 17.41
N PHE A 349 -4.55 -1.74 18.17
CA PHE A 349 -5.34 -2.98 18.13
C PHE A 349 -5.25 -3.78 16.82
N PHE A 350 -4.06 -3.85 16.22
CA PHE A 350 -3.78 -4.68 15.04
C PHE A 350 -2.90 -5.91 15.33
N GLU A 351 -3.14 -6.99 14.59
CA GLU A 351 -2.20 -8.10 14.41
C GLU A 351 -1.44 -7.89 13.09
N ILE A 352 -0.17 -7.47 13.17
CA ILE A 352 0.66 -7.17 12.02
C ILE A 352 1.62 -8.33 11.76
N LEU A 353 1.48 -8.98 10.61
CA LEU A 353 2.36 -10.04 10.15
C LEU A 353 3.02 -9.67 8.82
N THR A 354 4.29 -10.01 8.67
CA THR A 354 4.95 -10.02 7.36
C THR A 354 5.27 -11.44 6.91
N THR A 355 5.23 -11.67 5.61
CA THR A 355 5.82 -12.89 5.03
C THR A 355 7.35 -12.84 5.15
N ASN A 356 8.01 -13.98 4.89
CA ASN A 356 9.47 -14.02 4.87
C ASN A 356 10.05 -13.14 3.75
N ALA A 357 11.23 -12.58 4.00
CA ALA A 357 12.04 -11.96 2.96
C ALA A 357 12.55 -13.03 1.99
N SER A 358 12.68 -12.67 0.70
CA SER A 358 13.06 -13.61 -0.37
C SER A 358 14.28 -13.17 -1.17
N ILE A 359 14.70 -11.92 -1.04
CA ILE A 359 15.86 -11.36 -1.73
C ILE A 359 17.10 -11.58 -0.84
N PRO A 360 18.24 -12.09 -1.36
CA PRO A 360 19.43 -12.31 -0.54
C PRO A 360 19.85 -11.05 0.23
N GLY A 361 20.12 -11.22 1.53
CA GLY A 361 20.47 -10.12 2.44
C GLY A 361 19.32 -9.16 2.79
N ALA A 362 18.10 -9.39 2.29
CA ALA A 362 16.96 -8.54 2.63
C ALA A 362 16.50 -8.76 4.07
N SER A 363 16.31 -7.64 4.75
CA SER A 363 15.75 -7.53 6.09
C SER A 363 14.23 -7.52 6.06
N ASN A 364 13.64 -7.75 7.24
CA ASN A 364 12.20 -7.85 7.45
C ASN A 364 11.77 -6.90 8.57
N TYR A 365 10.79 -6.05 8.30
CA TYR A 365 10.31 -5.01 9.19
C TYR A 365 8.81 -5.17 9.40
N GLY A 366 8.38 -5.48 10.63
CA GLY A 366 6.95 -5.53 10.99
C GLY A 366 6.33 -4.14 10.86
N LEU A 367 6.87 -3.18 11.59
CA LEU A 367 6.59 -1.75 11.48
C LEU A 367 7.90 -0.98 11.36
N ARG A 368 8.03 -0.20 10.28
CA ARG A 368 9.15 0.71 10.04
C ARG A 368 8.66 2.15 10.14
N CYS A 369 9.38 2.99 10.87
CA CYS A 369 9.09 4.43 10.92
C CYS A 369 10.33 5.31 10.89
N ILE A 370 10.30 6.33 10.04
CA ILE A 370 11.38 7.32 9.87
C ILE A 370 10.84 8.73 10.15
N ASN A 371 11.47 9.48 11.05
CA ASN A 371 11.02 10.82 11.46
C ASN A 371 9.59 10.85 12.06
N CYS A 372 9.28 9.91 12.94
CA CYS A 372 7.92 9.65 13.43
C CYS A 372 7.72 10.00 14.91
N ASP A 373 8.03 11.24 15.30
CA ASP A 373 7.92 11.69 16.69
C ASP A 373 6.47 11.81 17.21
N GLY A 374 5.47 11.91 16.32
CA GLY A 374 4.05 11.96 16.67
C GLY A 374 3.34 10.60 16.71
N LEU A 375 4.06 9.50 16.47
CA LEU A 375 3.47 8.17 16.35
C LEU A 375 3.31 7.48 17.71
N THR A 376 2.10 6.98 17.98
CA THR A 376 1.79 6.03 19.05
C THR A 376 1.50 4.66 18.47
N ILE A 377 2.21 3.65 18.95
CA ILE A 377 2.03 2.24 18.60
C ILE A 377 1.49 1.56 19.86
N SER A 378 0.20 1.23 19.88
CA SER A 378 -0.48 0.73 21.07
C SER A 378 -1.27 -0.57 20.85
N ASN A 379 -1.26 -1.46 21.83
CA ASN A 379 -2.09 -2.67 21.85
C ASN A 379 -1.98 -3.56 20.60
N ASN A 380 -0.84 -3.55 19.89
CA ASN A 380 -0.64 -4.34 18.68
C ASN A 380 0.08 -5.66 18.98
N THR A 381 -0.18 -6.68 18.17
CA THR A 381 0.67 -7.87 18.05
C THR A 381 1.46 -7.76 16.76
N ILE A 382 2.77 -7.58 16.83
CA ILE A 382 3.63 -7.37 15.65
C ILE A 382 4.62 -8.52 15.52
N THR A 383 4.47 -9.31 14.45
CA THR A 383 5.33 -10.43 14.12
C THR A 383 5.98 -10.23 12.75
N SER A 384 7.29 -9.94 12.74
CA SER A 384 8.04 -9.94 11.48
C SER A 384 8.44 -11.38 11.10
N GLY A 385 8.34 -11.72 9.82
CA GLY A 385 8.84 -12.98 9.28
C GLY A 385 10.37 -13.08 9.29
N ASP A 386 10.86 -14.18 8.72
CA ASP A 386 12.31 -14.42 8.58
C ASP A 386 12.93 -13.41 7.62
N ALA A 387 14.18 -13.06 7.88
CA ALA A 387 15.06 -12.35 6.95
C ALA A 387 15.82 -13.33 6.05
N SER A 388 16.36 -12.86 4.94
CA SER A 388 17.09 -13.70 3.99
C SER A 388 18.57 -13.82 4.32
N ASN A 389 19.14 -15.00 4.10
CA ASN A 389 20.60 -15.17 4.08
C ASN A 389 21.25 -14.30 2.99
N GLY A 390 22.49 -13.89 3.22
CA GLY A 390 23.31 -13.21 2.22
C GLY A 390 23.76 -14.16 1.11
N ALA A 391 23.95 -13.63 -0.10
CA ALA A 391 24.49 -14.42 -1.21
C ALA A 391 25.98 -14.71 -1.01
N THR A 392 26.40 -15.93 -1.40
CA THR A 392 27.81 -16.30 -1.46
C THR A 392 28.56 -15.44 -2.48
N GLY A 393 29.78 -15.03 -2.15
CA GLY A 393 30.67 -14.32 -3.04
C GLY A 393 31.04 -15.13 -4.29
N GLN A 394 31.28 -14.45 -5.40
CA GLN A 394 31.67 -15.13 -6.64
C GLN A 394 33.11 -15.63 -6.56
N PRO A 395 33.40 -16.86 -7.03
CA PRO A 395 34.76 -17.36 -7.11
C PRO A 395 35.65 -16.51 -8.01
N GLY A 396 36.93 -16.45 -7.66
CA GLY A 396 37.96 -15.84 -8.48
C GLY A 396 38.23 -16.61 -9.78
N GLN A 397 38.71 -15.89 -10.78
CA GLN A 397 39.07 -16.48 -12.07
C GLN A 397 40.46 -17.12 -11.99
N THR A 398 40.59 -18.28 -12.64
CA THR A 398 41.89 -18.95 -12.77
C THR A 398 42.83 -18.14 -13.66
N GLY A 399 44.08 -18.03 -13.24
CA GLY A 399 45.12 -17.33 -14.00
C GLY A 399 45.47 -18.03 -15.31
N SER A 400 45.93 -17.27 -16.30
CA SER A 400 46.29 -17.83 -17.61
C SER A 400 47.57 -18.67 -17.51
N ASN A 401 47.60 -19.83 -18.14
CA ASN A 401 48.83 -20.61 -18.25
C ASN A 401 49.91 -19.87 -19.05
N GLY A 402 51.18 -20.15 -18.73
CA GLY A 402 52.30 -19.73 -19.54
C GLY A 402 52.31 -20.36 -20.94
N ILE A 403 53.28 -19.95 -21.74
CA ILE A 403 53.63 -20.48 -23.05
C ILE A 403 55.01 -21.12 -22.99
N ASN A 404 55.14 -22.32 -23.55
CA ASN A 404 56.39 -23.06 -23.66
C ASN A 404 57.45 -22.27 -24.46
N GLY A 405 58.70 -22.40 -24.03
CA GLY A 405 59.85 -21.85 -24.74
C GLY A 405 60.05 -22.49 -26.11
N ASN A 406 60.68 -21.74 -27.01
CA ASN A 406 61.10 -22.23 -28.32
C ASN A 406 62.38 -23.04 -28.21
N THR A 407 62.44 -24.13 -28.98
CA THR A 407 63.65 -24.92 -29.19
C THR A 407 64.75 -24.06 -29.83
N GLY A 408 65.99 -24.21 -29.35
CA GLY A 408 67.18 -23.69 -30.03
C GLY A 408 67.48 -24.50 -31.29
N THR A 409 68.01 -23.86 -32.34
CA THR A 409 68.32 -24.60 -33.59
C THR A 409 69.61 -25.39 -33.44
N ASN A 410 69.68 -26.53 -34.12
CA ASN A 410 70.89 -27.37 -34.13
C ASN A 410 72.08 -26.61 -34.73
N GLY A 411 73.27 -27.01 -34.30
CA GLY A 411 74.54 -26.61 -34.91
C GLY A 411 74.71 -27.12 -36.34
N CYS A 412 75.71 -26.59 -37.04
CA CYS A 412 76.07 -27.02 -38.40
C CYS A 412 77.48 -26.56 -38.76
N GLN A 413 77.98 -27.01 -39.92
CA GLN A 413 79.30 -26.66 -40.48
C GLN A 413 79.40 -25.20 -41.01
N GLY A 414 78.52 -24.29 -40.57
CA GLY A 414 78.39 -22.94 -41.09
C GLY A 414 77.82 -21.97 -40.06
N THR A 415 77.61 -20.71 -40.45
CA THR A 415 77.24 -19.65 -39.49
C THR A 415 75.74 -19.41 -39.34
N ASN A 416 74.92 -19.87 -40.30
CA ASN A 416 73.47 -19.64 -40.38
C ASN A 416 72.64 -20.74 -39.68
N CYS A 417 73.11 -21.20 -38.53
CA CYS A 417 72.50 -22.23 -37.69
C CYS A 417 72.87 -21.95 -36.22
N GLY A 418 72.53 -22.84 -35.27
CA GLY A 418 72.86 -22.64 -33.86
C GLY A 418 72.25 -21.37 -33.26
N PHE A 419 71.08 -20.94 -33.75
CA PHE A 419 70.35 -19.80 -33.21
C PHE A 419 69.65 -20.19 -31.93
N GLY A 420 69.79 -19.38 -30.89
CA GLY A 420 69.04 -19.55 -29.67
C GLY A 420 67.53 -19.40 -29.92
N GLY A 421 66.74 -20.19 -29.22
CA GLY A 421 65.28 -20.16 -29.31
C GLY A 421 64.77 -18.74 -29.07
N ALA A 422 63.88 -18.26 -29.94
CA ALA A 422 63.29 -16.93 -29.81
C ALA A 422 62.50 -16.82 -28.49
N GLU A 423 62.51 -15.63 -27.88
CA GLU A 423 61.69 -15.38 -26.69
C GLU A 423 60.20 -15.56 -26.99
N ARG A 424 59.43 -15.91 -25.95
CA ARG A 424 57.97 -15.91 -26.00
C ARG A 424 57.42 -15.18 -24.79
N SER A 425 56.47 -14.29 -25.05
CA SER A 425 55.72 -13.58 -24.00
C SER A 425 54.35 -14.22 -23.81
N SER A 426 53.99 -14.46 -22.56
CA SER A 426 52.64 -14.85 -22.17
C SER A 426 51.67 -13.67 -22.30
N PRO A 427 50.34 -13.92 -22.33
CA PRO A 427 49.33 -12.85 -22.39
C PRO A 427 49.40 -11.85 -21.22
N ILE A 428 50.04 -12.24 -20.12
CA ILE A 428 50.21 -11.44 -18.89
C ILE A 428 51.56 -10.71 -18.82
N GLY A 429 52.38 -10.79 -19.88
CA GLY A 429 53.65 -10.06 -19.98
C GLY A 429 54.84 -10.73 -19.29
N GLU A 430 54.69 -11.95 -18.78
CA GLU A 430 55.76 -12.68 -18.08
C GLU A 430 56.55 -13.56 -19.03
N PHE A 431 57.41 -12.94 -19.85
CA PHE A 431 58.16 -13.61 -20.92
C PHE A 431 59.32 -14.48 -20.41
N GLY A 432 59.59 -15.56 -21.14
CA GLY A 432 60.81 -16.36 -20.96
C GLY A 432 61.98 -15.80 -21.78
N GLY A 433 63.19 -15.92 -21.26
CA GLY A 433 64.38 -15.35 -21.90
C GLY A 433 64.79 -16.08 -23.18
N ARG A 434 65.25 -15.35 -24.19
CA ARG A 434 65.82 -15.92 -25.43
C ARG A 434 67.01 -16.84 -25.12
N GLY A 435 67.14 -17.96 -25.82
CA GLY A 435 68.34 -18.80 -25.74
C GLY A 435 69.57 -18.13 -26.35
N GLY A 436 70.77 -18.55 -25.93
CA GLY A 436 72.03 -18.06 -26.49
C GLY A 436 72.36 -18.71 -27.82
N ASP A 437 72.89 -17.95 -28.78
CA ASP A 437 73.39 -18.51 -30.03
C ASP A 437 74.67 -19.34 -29.77
N GLY A 438 74.82 -20.47 -30.45
CA GLY A 438 76.01 -21.31 -30.37
C GLY A 438 77.26 -20.62 -30.93
N GLY A 439 78.41 -20.95 -30.37
CA GLY A 439 79.71 -20.44 -30.81
C GLY A 439 80.11 -21.05 -32.15
N TYR A 440 80.81 -20.29 -32.98
CA TYR A 440 81.37 -20.78 -34.25
C TYR A 440 82.90 -20.89 -34.12
N ASP A 441 83.49 -21.95 -34.67
CA ASP A 441 84.90 -22.29 -34.50
C ASP A 441 85.28 -22.42 -33.01
N SER A 442 86.50 -22.03 -32.61
CA SER A 442 86.92 -21.92 -31.22
C SER A 442 86.16 -20.86 -30.39
N GLY A 443 85.10 -20.27 -30.95
CA GLY A 443 84.23 -19.30 -30.31
C GLY A 443 83.37 -19.92 -29.20
N SER A 444 83.17 -19.15 -28.13
CA SER A 444 82.23 -19.52 -27.08
C SER A 444 80.79 -19.28 -27.52
N GLY A 445 79.88 -20.13 -27.07
CA GLY A 445 78.45 -19.85 -27.15
C GLY A 445 78.08 -18.59 -26.38
N GLN A 446 76.97 -17.97 -26.77
CA GLN A 446 76.42 -16.83 -26.05
C GLN A 446 75.63 -17.31 -24.83
N ASN A 447 75.56 -16.47 -23.80
CA ASN A 447 74.65 -16.69 -22.69
C ASN A 447 73.19 -16.54 -23.16
N GLY A 448 72.28 -17.25 -22.51
CA GLY A 448 70.87 -16.95 -22.63
C GLY A 448 70.52 -15.57 -22.05
N SER A 449 69.33 -15.09 -22.37
CA SER A 449 68.77 -13.85 -21.82
C SER A 449 67.94 -14.13 -20.57
N PHE A 450 67.79 -13.12 -19.72
CA PHE A 450 66.88 -13.18 -18.57
C PHE A 450 65.43 -13.32 -19.04
N GLY A 451 64.63 -14.10 -18.32
CA GLY A 451 63.17 -13.98 -18.35
C GLY A 451 62.70 -12.79 -17.50
N SER A 452 61.39 -12.57 -17.45
CA SER A 452 60.78 -11.42 -16.77
C SER A 452 61.12 -11.29 -15.27
N GLY A 453 61.55 -12.37 -14.61
CA GLY A 453 61.95 -12.38 -13.19
C GLY A 453 63.45 -12.41 -12.92
N GLY A 454 64.30 -12.27 -13.95
CA GLY A 454 65.74 -12.24 -13.73
C GLY A 454 66.35 -13.57 -13.27
N ALA A 455 65.72 -14.70 -13.57
CA ALA A 455 66.27 -16.03 -13.27
C ALA A 455 67.69 -16.20 -13.84
N THR A 456 68.57 -16.93 -13.14
CA THR A 456 69.97 -17.12 -13.53
C THR A 456 70.07 -17.66 -14.96
N VAL A 457 70.75 -16.93 -15.85
CA VAL A 457 70.88 -17.30 -17.26
C VAL A 457 71.74 -18.54 -17.46
N GLY A 458 71.42 -19.32 -18.50
CA GLY A 458 72.32 -20.38 -18.97
C GLY A 458 73.57 -19.75 -19.59
N PHE A 459 74.75 -20.06 -19.02
CA PHE A 459 76.01 -19.62 -19.58
C PHE A 459 76.36 -20.38 -20.86
N GLY A 460 76.84 -19.62 -21.86
CA GLY A 460 77.40 -20.19 -23.07
C GLY A 460 78.70 -20.93 -22.78
N ALA A 461 78.94 -22.00 -23.52
CA ALA A 461 80.08 -22.86 -23.29
C ALA A 461 81.28 -22.47 -24.15
N SER A 462 82.49 -22.71 -23.65
CA SER A 462 83.72 -22.46 -24.38
C SER A 462 83.83 -23.38 -25.60
N GLY A 463 84.39 -22.87 -26.71
CA GLY A 463 84.70 -23.67 -27.88
C GLY A 463 85.62 -24.86 -27.55
N SER A 464 85.51 -25.92 -28.34
CA SER A 464 86.32 -27.14 -28.20
C SER A 464 87.50 -27.12 -29.15
N SER A 465 88.57 -27.84 -28.78
CA SER A 465 89.64 -28.21 -29.73
C SER A 465 89.23 -29.45 -30.51
N CYS A 466 89.74 -29.58 -31.75
CA CYS A 466 89.56 -30.76 -32.61
C CYS A 466 89.77 -32.07 -31.83
N PHE A 467 88.80 -33.00 -31.91
CA PHE A 467 88.70 -34.28 -31.16
C PHE A 467 88.40 -34.21 -29.64
N GLY A 468 88.18 -33.02 -29.08
CA GLY A 468 87.95 -32.80 -27.65
C GLY A 468 86.52 -33.02 -27.16
N GLY A 469 85.54 -33.08 -28.07
CA GLY A 469 84.12 -33.10 -27.73
C GLY A 469 83.61 -31.74 -27.24
N GLY A 470 82.52 -31.27 -27.82
CA GLY A 470 82.01 -29.92 -27.57
C GLY A 470 81.49 -29.71 -26.15
N ASN A 471 81.79 -28.55 -25.58
CA ASN A 471 81.21 -28.16 -24.28
C ASN A 471 79.75 -27.71 -24.48
N ASN A 472 78.83 -28.31 -23.73
CA ASN A 472 77.41 -27.98 -23.79
C ASN A 472 77.10 -26.69 -23.04
N GLY A 473 76.19 -25.88 -23.58
CA GLY A 473 75.66 -24.71 -22.90
C GLY A 473 74.92 -25.11 -21.61
N SER A 474 75.01 -24.25 -20.59
CA SER A 474 74.32 -24.50 -19.32
C SER A 474 72.80 -24.28 -19.47
N PRO A 475 71.96 -25.04 -18.75
CA PRO A 475 70.53 -24.80 -18.74
C PRO A 475 70.20 -23.44 -18.10
N GLY A 476 69.07 -22.84 -18.51
CA GLY A 476 68.52 -21.65 -17.88
C GLY A 476 67.88 -21.96 -16.52
N GLY A 477 67.97 -21.03 -15.59
CA GLY A 477 67.28 -21.07 -14.30
C GLY A 477 65.76 -20.91 -14.45
N ALA A 478 65.02 -21.60 -13.59
CA ALA A 478 63.57 -21.50 -13.50
C ALA A 478 63.13 -20.12 -12.99
N GLY A 479 61.99 -19.65 -13.48
CA GLY A 479 61.35 -18.45 -12.97
C GLY A 479 60.73 -18.68 -11.58
N ALA A 480 60.69 -17.63 -10.77
CA ALA A 480 60.06 -17.68 -9.45
C ALA A 480 58.54 -17.84 -9.60
N SER A 481 57.92 -18.66 -8.75
CA SER A 481 56.47 -18.72 -8.63
C SER A 481 55.91 -17.42 -8.07
N GLY A 482 54.67 -17.11 -8.44
CA GLY A 482 53.89 -16.05 -7.83
C GLY A 482 53.58 -16.37 -6.37
N SER A 483 53.41 -15.32 -5.59
CA SER A 483 52.84 -15.40 -4.24
C SER A 483 51.32 -15.52 -4.31
N ASP A 484 50.75 -16.33 -3.43
CA ASP A 484 49.31 -16.39 -3.23
C ASP A 484 48.76 -15.05 -2.71
N GLY A 485 47.49 -14.80 -3.01
CA GLY A 485 46.73 -13.68 -2.46
C GLY A 485 46.33 -13.93 -1.00
N SER A 486 46.17 -12.85 -0.24
CA SER A 486 45.57 -12.92 1.09
C SER A 486 44.06 -13.06 0.99
N ALA A 487 43.48 -13.85 1.91
CA ALA A 487 42.03 -13.89 2.07
C ALA A 487 41.47 -12.51 2.44
N GLY A 488 40.22 -12.26 2.05
CA GLY A 488 39.46 -11.10 2.51
C GLY A 488 39.01 -11.28 3.95
N ASP A 489 38.88 -10.17 4.66
CA ASP A 489 38.41 -10.15 6.04
C ASP A 489 36.89 -10.42 6.10
N ASP A 490 36.48 -11.21 7.10
CA ASP A 490 35.06 -11.41 7.42
C ASP A 490 34.44 -10.11 7.94
N ALA A 491 33.25 -9.81 7.46
CA ALA A 491 32.55 -8.61 7.86
C ALA A 491 31.82 -8.79 9.20
N THR A 492 31.82 -7.71 9.98
CA THR A 492 31.00 -7.57 11.19
C THR A 492 30.32 -6.21 11.19
N GLY A 493 29.23 -6.10 11.94
CA GLY A 493 28.50 -4.83 12.11
C GLY A 493 27.61 -4.46 10.93
N PHE A 494 27.11 -3.23 11.01
CA PHE A 494 26.10 -2.69 10.10
C PHE A 494 26.28 -1.18 9.95
N THR A 495 25.52 -0.62 9.02
CA THR A 495 25.30 0.80 8.87
C THR A 495 23.83 1.05 8.53
N ILE A 496 23.37 2.29 8.70
CA ILE A 496 22.08 2.73 8.18
C ILE A 496 22.34 3.48 6.88
N ILE A 497 21.83 2.94 5.77
CA ILE A 497 21.91 3.56 4.44
C ILE A 497 20.49 3.69 3.89
N ASN A 498 20.14 4.88 3.41
CA ASN A 498 18.79 5.19 2.92
C ASN A 498 17.70 4.76 3.92
N ASP A 499 17.95 4.97 5.21
CA ASP A 499 17.01 4.68 6.30
C ASP A 499 16.64 3.19 6.43
N PHE A 500 17.54 2.30 6.01
CA PHE A 500 17.45 0.85 6.21
C PHE A 500 18.69 0.30 6.90
N TRP A 501 18.49 -0.80 7.63
CA TRP A 501 19.59 -1.63 8.11
C TRP A 501 20.32 -2.26 6.92
N VAL A 502 21.62 -2.02 6.83
CA VAL A 502 22.51 -2.66 5.85
C VAL A 502 23.69 -3.29 6.58
N GLY A 503 23.76 -4.62 6.55
CA GLY A 503 24.90 -5.36 7.08
C GLY A 503 26.14 -5.20 6.19
N ASN A 504 27.33 -5.25 6.79
CA ASN A 504 28.58 -5.13 6.05
C ASN A 504 28.88 -6.39 5.21
N THR A 505 29.33 -6.21 3.98
CA THR A 505 29.77 -7.30 3.10
C THR A 505 31.21 -7.70 3.40
N GLY A 506 31.54 -8.98 3.25
CA GLY A 506 32.93 -9.45 3.39
C GLY A 506 33.84 -8.80 2.36
N ASP A 507 35.13 -8.71 2.69
CA ASP A 507 36.11 -8.15 1.77
C ASP A 507 36.46 -9.13 0.65
N THR A 508 36.85 -8.59 -0.51
CA THR A 508 37.34 -9.40 -1.63
C THR A 508 38.78 -9.84 -1.35
N GLY A 509 39.08 -11.11 -1.59
CA GLY A 509 40.45 -11.62 -1.50
C GLY A 509 41.36 -10.90 -2.50
N THR A 510 42.65 -10.81 -2.20
CA THR A 510 43.58 -10.19 -3.16
C THR A 510 43.96 -11.16 -4.27
N ASN A 511 44.31 -10.64 -5.44
CA ASN A 511 44.83 -11.48 -6.52
C ASN A 511 46.18 -12.11 -6.13
N GLY A 512 46.41 -13.35 -6.58
CA GLY A 512 47.75 -13.92 -6.61
C GLY A 512 48.64 -13.13 -7.56
N THR A 513 49.94 -13.15 -7.33
CA THR A 513 50.89 -12.51 -8.25
C THR A 513 51.28 -13.48 -9.37
N ASN A 514 51.72 -12.93 -10.52
CA ASN A 514 52.14 -13.77 -11.63
C ASN A 514 53.46 -14.48 -11.32
N GLY A 515 53.58 -15.72 -11.79
CA GLY A 515 54.86 -16.40 -11.90
C GLY A 515 55.74 -15.71 -12.93
N LYS A 516 57.05 -15.78 -12.74
CA LYS A 516 58.04 -15.16 -13.62
C LYS A 516 58.53 -16.12 -14.70
N GLY A 517 58.95 -15.59 -15.83
CA GLY A 517 59.51 -16.41 -16.91
C GLY A 517 60.89 -16.95 -16.57
N GLY A 518 61.17 -18.17 -17.04
CA GLY A 518 62.49 -18.79 -16.96
C GLY A 518 63.50 -18.08 -17.89
N SER A 519 64.79 -18.24 -17.61
CA SER A 519 65.83 -17.69 -18.48
C SER A 519 66.14 -18.61 -19.66
N GLY A 520 66.79 -18.07 -20.69
CA GLY A 520 67.28 -18.88 -21.81
C GLY A 520 68.48 -19.75 -21.44
N GLY A 521 68.59 -20.91 -22.08
CA GLY A 521 69.79 -21.74 -22.01
C GLY A 521 70.96 -21.10 -22.78
N GLY A 522 72.18 -21.44 -22.39
CA GLY A 522 73.40 -20.99 -23.08
C GLY A 522 73.61 -21.73 -24.40
N GLY A 523 74.27 -21.08 -25.37
CA GLY A 523 74.72 -21.72 -26.59
C GLY A 523 75.87 -22.70 -26.33
N GLY A 524 75.92 -23.79 -27.10
CA GLY A 524 77.07 -24.69 -27.10
C GLY A 524 78.32 -24.02 -27.70
N GLY A 525 79.50 -24.46 -27.27
CA GLY A 525 80.76 -24.02 -27.87
C GLY A 525 80.92 -24.52 -29.31
N GLY A 526 81.61 -23.77 -30.17
CA GLY A 526 81.91 -24.23 -31.52
C GLY A 526 83.04 -25.27 -31.57
N GLY A 527 83.19 -25.92 -32.73
CA GLY A 527 84.23 -26.90 -33.04
C GLY A 527 85.38 -26.30 -33.85
N ASP A 528 86.62 -26.59 -33.49
CA ASP A 528 87.82 -25.93 -34.04
C ASP A 528 88.26 -26.49 -35.40
N ASN A 529 88.58 -25.59 -36.33
CA ASN A 529 89.19 -25.92 -37.62
C ASN A 529 90.71 -26.01 -37.45
N ALA A 530 91.18 -27.08 -36.81
CA ALA A 530 92.61 -27.34 -36.57
C ALA A 530 93.38 -27.59 -37.89
N GLY A 531 93.61 -26.54 -38.67
CA GLY A 531 94.43 -26.54 -39.88
C GLY A 531 93.91 -27.42 -41.03
N GLY A 532 92.60 -27.65 -41.12
CA GLY A 532 91.98 -28.47 -42.19
C GLY A 532 91.82 -29.96 -41.91
N VAL A 533 92.07 -30.41 -40.66
CA VAL A 533 91.81 -31.80 -40.21
C VAL A 533 90.41 -31.95 -39.58
N CYS A 534 89.86 -30.86 -39.04
CA CYS A 534 88.49 -30.73 -38.55
C CYS A 534 87.77 -29.60 -39.31
N ASN A 535 86.45 -29.68 -39.45
CA ASN A 535 85.61 -28.64 -40.06
C ASN A 535 85.18 -27.61 -39.02
N SER A 536 85.05 -26.36 -39.45
CA SER A 536 84.46 -25.28 -38.67
C SER A 536 83.01 -25.59 -38.32
N ASP A 537 82.72 -25.78 -37.03
CA ASP A 537 81.37 -26.13 -36.57
C ASP A 537 80.79 -25.08 -35.62
N LYS A 538 79.51 -24.78 -35.82
CA LYS A 538 78.73 -23.98 -34.90
C LYS A 538 78.04 -24.87 -33.88
N GLY A 539 78.14 -24.51 -32.60
CA GLY A 539 77.42 -25.16 -31.51
C GLY A 539 75.90 -25.01 -31.63
N GLY A 540 75.16 -25.88 -30.94
CA GLY A 540 73.71 -25.79 -30.84
C GLY A 540 73.27 -24.53 -30.11
N GLY A 541 72.19 -23.89 -30.59
CA GLY A 541 71.58 -22.76 -29.89
C GLY A 541 70.88 -23.21 -28.61
N GLY A 542 70.93 -22.41 -27.56
CA GLY A 542 70.17 -22.65 -26.33
C GLY A 542 68.66 -22.54 -26.58
N GLY A 543 67.85 -23.28 -25.82
CA GLY A 543 66.40 -23.10 -25.84
C GLY A 543 65.97 -21.84 -25.08
N SER A 544 64.87 -21.20 -25.48
CA SER A 544 64.32 -20.09 -24.69
C SER A 544 63.61 -20.57 -23.44
N GLY A 545 63.57 -19.72 -22.41
CA GLY A 545 62.82 -20.00 -21.19
C GLY A 545 61.31 -20.10 -21.46
N GLY A 546 60.63 -20.88 -20.62
CA GLY A 546 59.17 -20.90 -20.56
C GLY A 546 58.65 -19.63 -19.89
N SER A 547 57.52 -19.13 -20.35
CA SER A 547 56.87 -17.97 -19.72
C SER A 547 56.14 -18.36 -18.43
N GLY A 548 56.00 -17.39 -17.52
CA GLY A 548 55.34 -17.58 -16.24
C GLY A 548 53.82 -17.67 -16.37
N GLY A 549 53.18 -18.33 -15.41
CA GLY A 549 51.73 -18.42 -15.28
C GLY A 549 51.12 -17.20 -14.57
N GLY A 550 49.87 -16.89 -14.88
CA GLY A 550 49.14 -15.75 -14.32
C GLY A 550 48.65 -16.02 -12.92
N GLY A 551 48.66 -15.01 -12.06
CA GLY A 551 48.01 -15.10 -10.76
C GLY A 551 46.51 -15.31 -10.91
N GLY A 552 45.92 -16.15 -10.08
CA GLY A 552 44.47 -16.25 -9.96
C GLY A 552 43.89 -14.99 -9.33
N THR A 553 42.69 -14.58 -9.73
CA THR A 553 42.04 -13.43 -9.09
C THR A 553 41.48 -13.84 -7.73
N GLY A 554 41.38 -12.90 -6.80
CA GLY A 554 40.72 -13.16 -5.52
C GLY A 554 39.22 -13.43 -5.69
N GLY A 555 38.65 -14.20 -4.77
CA GLY A 555 37.21 -14.39 -4.67
C GLY A 555 36.53 -13.17 -4.07
N LEU A 556 35.33 -12.82 -4.55
CA LEU A 556 34.56 -11.72 -3.99
C LEU A 556 34.07 -12.08 -2.59
N GLY A 557 33.93 -11.08 -1.71
CA GLY A 557 33.34 -11.30 -0.39
C GLY A 557 31.84 -11.64 -0.45
N GLY A 558 31.36 -12.30 0.58
CA GLY A 558 29.95 -12.64 0.72
C GLY A 558 29.08 -11.45 1.13
N GLN A 559 27.82 -11.45 0.67
CA GLN A 559 26.86 -10.43 1.08
C GLN A 559 26.41 -10.65 2.52
N ALA A 560 26.02 -9.58 3.22
CA ALA A 560 25.47 -9.69 4.56
C ALA A 560 24.12 -10.42 4.57
N GLY A 561 23.81 -11.06 5.69
CA GLY A 561 22.48 -11.56 5.99
C GLY A 561 21.53 -10.42 6.38
N GLY A 562 20.26 -10.57 6.03
CA GLY A 562 19.22 -9.61 6.42
C GLY A 562 18.88 -9.72 7.90
N SER A 563 18.40 -8.62 8.48
CA SER A 563 17.95 -8.56 9.86
C SER A 563 16.42 -8.59 9.95
N THR A 564 15.85 -8.92 11.09
CA THR A 564 14.39 -8.91 11.29
C THR A 564 14.02 -8.12 12.54
N PHE A 565 13.02 -7.25 12.38
CA PHE A 565 12.58 -6.29 13.38
C PHE A 565 11.07 -6.26 13.50
N SER A 566 10.52 -6.35 14.70
CA SER A 566 9.09 -6.07 14.89
C SER A 566 8.83 -4.57 14.73
N ILE A 567 9.62 -3.73 15.42
CA ILE A 567 9.57 -2.27 15.32
C ILE A 567 10.97 -1.72 14.99
N PHE A 568 11.06 -0.90 13.94
CA PHE A 568 12.28 -0.25 13.51
C PHE A 568 12.05 1.26 13.39
N LEU A 569 12.72 2.02 14.25
CA LEU A 569 12.58 3.47 14.35
C LEU A 569 13.90 4.15 14.03
N VAL A 570 13.87 5.12 13.14
CA VAL A 570 15.02 5.99 12.83
C VAL A 570 14.59 7.43 13.01
N ASN A 571 15.37 8.20 13.76
CA ASN A 571 15.09 9.60 14.07
C ASN A 571 13.65 9.84 14.57
N SER A 572 13.15 8.93 15.42
CA SER A 572 11.76 8.91 15.91
C SER A 572 11.75 8.73 17.43
N ILE A 573 12.53 9.56 18.13
CA ILE A 573 12.84 9.39 19.56
C ILE A 573 11.64 9.63 20.47
N ASN A 574 10.61 10.33 19.98
CA ASN A 574 9.41 10.64 20.76
C ASN A 574 8.23 9.69 20.47
N ALA A 575 8.42 8.70 19.58
CA ALA A 575 7.39 7.69 19.33
C ALA A 575 7.04 6.93 20.62
N ILE A 576 5.76 6.70 20.85
CA ILE A 576 5.23 6.07 22.05
C ILE A 576 4.91 4.60 21.76
N LEU A 577 5.40 3.68 22.59
CA LEU A 577 5.10 2.25 22.49
C LEU A 577 4.37 1.80 23.76
N GLN A 578 3.15 1.30 23.61
CA GLN A 578 2.30 0.89 24.74
C GLN A 578 1.68 -0.49 24.48
N ASN A 579 1.73 -1.38 25.47
CA ASN A 579 0.99 -2.65 25.46
C ASN A 579 1.15 -3.55 24.20
N ASN A 580 2.28 -3.45 23.48
CA ASN A 580 2.50 -4.26 22.28
C ASN A 580 3.08 -5.63 22.61
N GLN A 581 2.61 -6.66 21.90
CA GLN A 581 3.22 -7.99 21.86
C GLN A 581 4.09 -8.11 20.62
N LEU A 582 5.40 -8.34 20.80
CA LEU A 582 6.38 -8.31 19.71
C LEU A 582 7.04 -9.68 19.53
N ALA A 583 7.14 -10.12 18.28
CA ALA A 583 7.89 -11.30 17.87
C ALA A 583 8.63 -11.04 16.56
N VAL A 584 9.73 -11.76 16.38
CA VAL A 584 10.57 -11.68 15.18
C VAL A 584 10.89 -13.07 14.67
N GLY A 585 11.04 -13.20 13.36
CA GLY A 585 11.55 -14.40 12.70
C GLY A 585 13.05 -14.60 12.92
N LEU A 586 13.64 -15.45 12.11
CA LEU A 586 15.08 -15.71 12.09
C LEU A 586 15.80 -14.62 11.29
N ALA A 587 16.95 -14.20 11.81
CA ALA A 587 17.89 -13.38 11.06
C ALA A 587 18.60 -14.21 9.99
N GLY A 588 18.97 -13.56 8.89
CA GLY A 588 19.76 -14.16 7.83
C GLY A 588 21.22 -14.34 8.24
N ILE A 589 21.82 -15.44 7.80
CA ILE A 589 23.26 -15.69 7.91
C ILE A 589 23.97 -14.97 6.76
N GLY A 590 25.11 -14.35 7.04
CA GLY A 590 25.97 -13.77 6.03
C GLY A 590 26.48 -14.81 5.04
N GLY A 591 26.49 -14.45 3.77
CA GLY A 591 27.00 -15.31 2.70
C GLY A 591 28.48 -15.60 2.90
N ASN A 592 28.91 -16.81 2.56
CA ASN A 592 30.33 -17.14 2.55
C ASN A 592 31.05 -16.33 1.46
N GLY A 593 32.33 -16.04 1.64
CA GLY A 593 33.13 -15.50 0.54
C GLY A 593 33.33 -16.51 -0.59
N GLY A 594 33.60 -15.99 -1.78
CA GLY A 594 33.95 -16.81 -2.94
C GLY A 594 35.36 -17.38 -2.81
N LEU A 595 35.58 -18.58 -3.33
CA LEU A 595 36.92 -19.17 -3.36
C LEU A 595 37.84 -18.37 -4.28
N GLY A 596 39.12 -18.25 -3.92
CA GLY A 596 40.15 -17.69 -4.77
C GLY A 596 40.35 -18.49 -6.05
N GLY A 597 40.68 -17.80 -7.14
CA GLY A 597 41.00 -18.45 -8.41
C GLY A 597 42.34 -19.17 -8.35
N ASN A 598 42.45 -20.34 -8.97
CA ASN A 598 43.74 -21.03 -9.05
C ASN A 598 44.78 -20.20 -9.84
N GLY A 599 46.05 -20.33 -9.49
CA GLY A 599 47.14 -19.82 -10.30
C GLY A 599 47.27 -20.56 -11.63
N GLY A 600 47.64 -19.85 -12.68
CA GLY A 600 47.98 -20.45 -13.96
C GLY A 600 49.30 -21.22 -13.88
N SER A 601 49.40 -22.34 -14.57
CA SER A 601 50.64 -23.13 -14.59
C SER A 601 51.77 -22.39 -15.30
N GLY A 602 52.99 -22.50 -14.77
CA GLY A 602 54.20 -22.14 -15.49
C GLY A 602 54.44 -23.08 -16.67
N SER A 603 55.19 -22.64 -17.67
CA SER A 603 55.46 -23.43 -18.87
C SER A 603 56.89 -23.95 -18.96
N SER A 604 57.08 -25.03 -19.72
CA SER A 604 58.41 -25.61 -19.88
C SER A 604 59.32 -24.71 -20.72
N GLY A 605 60.62 -24.69 -20.40
CA GLY A 605 61.61 -24.13 -21.31
C GLY A 605 61.76 -24.95 -22.59
N GLY A 606 62.23 -24.31 -23.65
CA GLY A 606 62.53 -24.96 -24.90
C GLY A 606 63.78 -25.84 -24.77
N PRO A 607 63.85 -26.98 -25.46
CA PRO A 607 65.07 -27.76 -25.52
C PRO A 607 66.18 -26.99 -26.26
N GLY A 608 67.44 -27.24 -25.89
CA GLY A 608 68.58 -26.76 -26.66
C GLY A 608 68.75 -27.54 -27.95
N GLY A 609 69.35 -26.90 -28.97
CA GLY A 609 69.72 -27.55 -30.21
C GLY A 609 70.89 -28.52 -30.02
N ALA A 610 70.91 -29.60 -30.79
CA ALA A 610 72.05 -30.51 -30.81
C ALA A 610 73.30 -29.79 -31.37
N GLY A 611 74.47 -30.17 -30.86
CA GLY A 611 75.75 -29.78 -31.48
C GLY A 611 75.96 -30.48 -32.83
N ASN A 612 76.93 -30.00 -33.61
CA ASN A 612 77.38 -30.66 -34.83
C ASN A 612 78.82 -31.15 -34.65
N ASP A 613 79.07 -32.42 -34.98
CA ASP A 613 80.37 -33.08 -34.82
C ASP A 613 81.02 -32.87 -33.44
N ASP A 614 82.09 -32.09 -33.34
CA ASP A 614 82.82 -31.79 -32.09
C ASP A 614 82.34 -30.49 -31.41
N ALA A 615 81.27 -29.87 -31.89
CA ALA A 615 80.63 -28.71 -31.25
C ALA A 615 79.60 -29.13 -30.19
N GLY A 616 79.41 -28.26 -29.19
CA GLY A 616 78.54 -28.54 -28.05
C GLY A 616 77.05 -28.35 -28.35
N ALA A 617 76.20 -29.06 -27.62
CA ALA A 617 74.75 -28.81 -27.63
C ALA A 617 74.40 -27.55 -26.84
N GLY A 618 73.29 -26.91 -27.20
CA GLY A 618 72.72 -25.82 -26.42
C GLY A 618 72.10 -26.30 -25.11
N GLY A 619 72.09 -25.44 -24.10
CA GLY A 619 71.36 -25.69 -22.85
C GLY A 619 69.85 -25.55 -23.06
N ALA A 620 69.06 -26.30 -22.30
CA ALA A 620 67.61 -26.10 -22.25
C ALA A 620 67.26 -24.77 -21.58
N GLY A 621 66.17 -24.13 -21.98
CA GLY A 621 65.62 -22.98 -21.28
C GLY A 621 65.07 -23.38 -19.90
N GLY A 622 65.04 -22.43 -18.98
CA GLY A 622 64.40 -22.62 -17.67
C GLY A 622 62.88 -22.67 -17.77
N THR A 623 62.23 -23.38 -16.85
CA THR A 623 60.76 -23.38 -16.74
C THR A 623 60.26 -22.04 -16.23
N GLY A 624 59.08 -21.62 -16.65
CA GLY A 624 58.37 -20.49 -16.04
C GLY A 624 57.82 -20.89 -14.66
N GLY A 625 57.73 -19.93 -13.75
CA GLY A 625 57.08 -20.11 -12.45
C GLY A 625 55.56 -20.19 -12.58
N GLU A 626 54.92 -20.89 -11.66
CA GLU A 626 53.45 -20.93 -11.53
C GLU A 626 52.94 -19.59 -11.00
N GLY A 627 51.73 -19.20 -11.40
CA GLY A 627 51.04 -18.07 -10.76
C GLY A 627 50.58 -18.43 -9.35
N GLY A 628 50.49 -17.43 -8.48
CA GLY A 628 49.89 -17.63 -7.15
C GLY A 628 48.39 -17.83 -7.23
N VAL A 629 47.83 -18.56 -6.27
CA VAL A 629 46.38 -18.70 -6.08
C VAL A 629 45.82 -17.37 -5.56
N GLY A 630 44.63 -16.96 -6.01
CA GLY A 630 43.93 -15.82 -5.44
C GLY A 630 43.49 -16.09 -4.00
N GLY A 631 43.34 -15.05 -3.19
CA GLY A 631 42.77 -15.21 -1.85
C GLY A 631 41.26 -15.48 -1.91
N ASP A 632 40.75 -16.25 -0.95
CA ASP A 632 39.30 -16.41 -0.74
C ASP A 632 38.69 -15.07 -0.30
N GLY A 633 37.43 -14.81 -0.63
CA GLY A 633 36.68 -13.69 -0.07
C GLY A 633 36.31 -13.92 1.40
N GLY A 634 36.07 -12.84 2.13
CA GLY A 634 35.54 -12.90 3.49
C GLY A 634 34.04 -13.19 3.51
N LYS A 635 33.55 -13.74 4.63
CA LYS A 635 32.11 -13.92 4.91
C LYS A 635 31.43 -12.56 5.12
N GLY A 636 30.20 -12.42 4.66
CA GLY A 636 29.35 -11.28 5.03
C GLY A 636 28.93 -11.31 6.50
N ALA A 637 28.55 -10.17 7.05
CA ALA A 637 28.03 -10.10 8.41
C ALA A 637 26.72 -10.88 8.54
N ASP A 638 26.53 -11.56 9.67
CA ASP A 638 25.23 -12.14 10.01
C ASP A 638 24.24 -11.01 10.36
N GLY A 639 22.99 -11.19 9.97
CA GLY A 639 21.90 -10.31 10.39
C GLY A 639 21.57 -10.48 11.86
N ILE A 640 20.70 -9.60 12.36
CA ILE A 640 20.21 -9.66 13.74
C ILE A 640 18.69 -9.78 13.81
N ALA A 641 18.20 -10.34 14.90
CA ALA A 641 16.78 -10.42 15.20
C ALA A 641 16.51 -9.62 16.49
N LEU A 642 15.81 -8.49 16.37
CA LEU A 642 15.50 -7.61 17.51
C LEU A 642 14.03 -7.21 17.46
N THR A 643 13.32 -7.30 18.57
CA THR A 643 11.93 -6.85 18.62
C THR A 643 11.80 -5.34 18.43
N ILE A 644 12.74 -4.55 18.94
CA ILE A 644 12.76 -3.09 18.79
C ILE A 644 14.18 -2.64 18.43
N PHE A 645 14.28 -1.81 17.40
CA PHE A 645 15.50 -1.09 17.03
C PHE A 645 15.22 0.42 16.94
N ILE A 646 16.11 1.24 17.51
CA ILE A 646 16.02 2.70 17.53
C ILE A 646 17.40 3.25 17.14
N TRP A 647 17.43 4.17 16.17
CA TRP A 647 18.64 4.85 15.70
C TRP A 647 18.50 6.37 15.65
#